data_AF-A0A6A6LN37-F1
#
_entry.id   AF-A0A6A6LN37-F1
#
_cell.length_a   1.000
_cell.length_b   1.000
_cell.length_c   1.000
_cell.angle_alpha   90.00
_cell.angle_beta   90.00
_cell.angle_gamma   90.00
#
_symmetry.space_group_name_H-M   'P 1'
#
loop_
_entity.id
_entity.type
_entity.pdbx_description
1 polymer ?
#
loop_
_entity_poly.entity_id
_entity_poly.type
_entity_poly.pdbx_seq_one_letter_code
_entity_poly.pdbx_strand_id
1 'polypeptide(L)'
;MECAGQGRGTRCIGPPTRRCGRCGAVSYCSVSHQISHWSDHKEECERLEQHMKRADDLNDFPFTFTAEATLLGFEKRESRCSFLSKRGIHRLGMWVCECRCGASLTSFDCLRSRDEGWNLSSDLCPCRGPPSPIAKHLRSWADYYEWRCIPLHSPVALLLHWPLMIYHATQVASVRGLTVENCNELCIHYLGPEKELLQLAAFWELQALFPGMKVHIQFIGPAIPEHSVVSSGKLSQELINEIGVPAVFSDYCEEACHLAECCITRVTGHPLAIPNLDVHTIRAKDQDAFDQGLGFGTIYAEALKLPFRVNDVLPVLPHQISWPVLNNFHGAVDLLPYFVGSVSPKNGSIQWKGACFYENEARLDFIQGDRDQPDLGGGVLYLKTSAAHSWTCMDLYVFATPYRVTWDYYFSAREHTLKFKSWEEAAELEYVKQHGVSVFLMPSGMLGTLHSLMDVLPLFSNTAWGQNANLAFLKKHMGATFEKRPQPWREIINPDDVHSGDFLAVSKIRGRWGGFETLEKWVTGAFAGHTAVCLKDEMGNLWVGESGHENEKGEEIIAVIPWDEWWDLSLKDSSNPQIALLPLHPDVRARFNNTAAWEYARSMSGKPYGYHNMIFSWIDTIADNYPPPLDAHLVISVMSMWTRVQPTYAANMWNEALNKRLGTEDLDLYGILAEVGRRGIAFDELLTTPEQDEWIYSDGKSTTCVAFILAMYKEAGVFGPISSSIQVTEFTIRDAYMLKIFENNQTRLPAWCKNKDGLLSFCQILGEYQLELPGYNSVEPYANMNENCPSLPPSYDRPGRC
;
A
#
# COMPACT_ATOMS: atom_id res chain seq x y z
N MET A 1 -29.58 -20.51 -1.05
CA MET A 1 -28.23 -20.69 -0.50
C MET A 1 -27.35 -21.28 -1.58
N GLU A 2 -26.23 -20.64 -1.88
CA GLU A 2 -25.26 -21.08 -2.88
C GLU A 2 -24.10 -21.81 -2.19
N CYS A 3 -23.36 -22.64 -2.94
CA CYS A 3 -22.16 -23.27 -2.39
C CYS A 3 -21.04 -22.24 -2.42
N ALA A 4 -20.51 -21.84 -1.26
CA ALA A 4 -19.49 -20.81 -1.20
C ALA A 4 -18.13 -21.26 -1.80
N GLY A 5 -17.90 -22.57 -1.91
CA GLY A 5 -16.76 -23.12 -2.65
C GLY A 5 -17.02 -23.34 -4.15
N GLN A 6 -18.16 -22.88 -4.69
CA GLN A 6 -18.45 -23.01 -6.12
C GLN A 6 -17.41 -22.25 -6.95
N GLY A 7 -16.69 -22.97 -7.83
CA GLY A 7 -15.60 -22.40 -8.65
C GLY A 7 -14.20 -22.74 -8.12
N ARG A 8 -14.08 -23.33 -6.92
CA ARG A 8 -12.80 -23.78 -6.35
C ARG A 8 -12.57 -25.27 -6.59
N GLY A 9 -11.72 -25.58 -7.58
CA GLY A 9 -11.23 -26.93 -7.86
C GLY A 9 -12.25 -27.87 -8.51
N THR A 10 -13.09 -28.53 -7.71
CA THR A 10 -14.05 -29.56 -8.19
C THR A 10 -15.43 -28.97 -8.47
N ARG A 11 -16.18 -29.56 -9.41
CA ARG A 11 -17.58 -29.14 -9.69
C ARG A 11 -18.48 -29.38 -8.47
N CYS A 12 -19.49 -28.54 -8.31
CA CYS A 12 -20.50 -28.74 -7.28
C CYS A 12 -21.21 -30.08 -7.50
N ILE A 13 -21.30 -30.88 -6.44
CA ILE A 13 -21.87 -32.24 -6.47
C ILE A 13 -23.37 -32.27 -6.12
N GLY A 14 -23.97 -31.12 -5.81
CA GLY A 14 -25.37 -31.01 -5.44
C GLY A 14 -25.71 -29.69 -4.74
N PRO A 15 -26.94 -29.54 -4.20
CA PRO A 15 -27.31 -28.35 -3.44
C PRO A 15 -26.48 -28.21 -2.16
N PRO A 16 -26.15 -26.98 -1.72
CA PRO A 16 -25.33 -26.75 -0.54
C PRO A 16 -26.13 -27.04 0.74
N THR A 17 -25.95 -28.24 1.27
CA THR A 17 -26.67 -28.73 2.46
C THR A 17 -25.84 -28.66 3.74
N ARG A 18 -24.53 -28.42 3.63
CA ARG A 18 -23.61 -28.33 4.77
C ARG A 18 -23.40 -26.87 5.12
N ARG A 19 -23.70 -26.46 6.35
CA ARG A 19 -23.41 -25.11 6.84
C ARG A 19 -22.10 -25.12 7.64
N CYS A 20 -21.42 -23.98 7.72
CA CYS A 20 -20.32 -23.84 8.65
C CYS A 20 -20.82 -24.08 10.09
N GLY A 21 -20.10 -24.91 10.84
CA GLY A 21 -20.46 -25.25 12.22
C GLY A 21 -20.28 -24.13 13.24
N ARG A 22 -19.53 -23.07 12.90
CA ARG A 22 -19.33 -21.88 13.76
C ARG A 22 -20.36 -20.80 13.43
N CYS A 23 -20.27 -20.18 12.25
CA CYS A 23 -21.16 -19.07 11.93
C CYS A 23 -22.58 -19.46 11.49
N GLY A 24 -22.80 -20.67 10.95
CA GLY A 24 -24.11 -21.09 10.44
C GLY A 24 -24.63 -20.35 9.19
N ALA A 25 -23.97 -19.27 8.76
CA ALA A 25 -24.35 -18.44 7.61
C ALA A 25 -23.92 -19.04 6.27
N VAL A 26 -22.68 -19.54 6.17
CA VAL A 26 -22.10 -19.99 4.90
C VAL A 26 -22.41 -21.46 4.63
N SER A 27 -22.81 -21.78 3.40
CA SER A 27 -23.23 -23.14 2.99
C SER A 27 -22.33 -23.73 1.89
N TYR A 28 -22.18 -25.06 1.91
CA TYR A 28 -21.29 -25.84 1.06
C TYR A 28 -22.00 -27.10 0.54
N CYS A 29 -21.71 -27.48 -0.70
CA CYS A 29 -22.22 -28.72 -1.30
C CYS A 29 -21.37 -29.95 -0.94
N SER A 30 -20.13 -29.74 -0.48
CA SER A 30 -19.20 -30.80 -0.09
C SER A 30 -18.24 -30.32 0.99
N VAL A 31 -17.62 -31.26 1.70
CA VAL A 31 -16.55 -30.96 2.66
C VAL A 31 -15.32 -30.38 1.96
N SER A 32 -15.02 -30.85 0.75
CA SER A 32 -13.93 -30.30 -0.07
C SER A 32 -14.12 -28.81 -0.36
N HIS A 33 -15.34 -28.39 -0.72
CA HIS A 33 -15.65 -26.96 -0.94
C HIS A 33 -15.62 -26.13 0.34
N GLN A 34 -15.95 -26.72 1.48
CA GLN A 34 -15.82 -26.07 2.77
C GLN A 34 -14.35 -25.82 3.13
N ILE A 35 -13.49 -26.82 2.95
CA ILE A 35 -12.06 -26.72 3.21
C ILE A 35 -11.40 -25.71 2.26
N SER A 36 -11.73 -25.76 0.96
CA SER A 36 -11.14 -24.86 -0.04
C SER A 36 -11.54 -23.39 0.11
N HIS A 37 -12.69 -23.11 0.72
CA HIS A 37 -13.18 -21.76 0.97
C HIS A 37 -12.82 -21.25 2.38
N TRP A 38 -12.28 -22.12 3.25
CA TRP A 38 -12.04 -21.78 4.65
C TRP A 38 -11.01 -20.65 4.81
N SER A 39 -10.01 -20.54 3.92
CA SER A 39 -9.03 -19.45 3.92
C SER A 39 -9.66 -18.07 3.89
N ASP A 40 -10.71 -17.89 3.09
CA ASP A 40 -11.39 -16.61 2.88
C ASP A 40 -12.52 -16.43 3.91
N HIS A 41 -13.18 -17.53 4.26
CA HIS A 41 -14.27 -17.51 5.23
C HIS A 41 -13.79 -17.29 6.68
N LYS A 42 -12.57 -17.71 7.03
CA LYS A 42 -12.10 -17.74 8.43
C LYS A 42 -12.11 -16.36 9.10
N GLU A 43 -11.74 -15.31 8.37
CA GLU A 43 -11.68 -13.94 8.88
C GLU A 43 -13.08 -13.36 9.10
N GLU A 44 -14.01 -13.69 8.22
CA GLU A 44 -15.41 -13.24 8.30
C GLU A 44 -16.28 -14.10 9.22
N CYS A 45 -15.86 -15.33 9.53
CA CYS A 45 -16.65 -16.32 10.25
C CYS A 45 -17.11 -15.82 11.62
N GLU A 46 -16.30 -15.00 12.30
CA GLU A 46 -16.66 -14.46 13.61
C GLU A 46 -17.72 -13.36 13.52
N ARG A 47 -17.59 -12.44 12.55
CA ARG A 47 -18.58 -11.40 12.28
C ARG A 47 -19.93 -12.02 11.87
N LEU A 48 -19.87 -12.98 10.94
CA LEU A 48 -21.01 -13.81 10.51
C LEU A 48 -21.72 -14.50 11.67
N GLU A 49 -20.96 -15.03 12.63
CA GLU A 49 -21.49 -15.68 13.82
C GLU A 49 -22.27 -14.71 14.71
N GLN A 50 -21.76 -13.48 14.92
CA GLN A 50 -22.49 -12.46 15.68
C GLN A 50 -23.79 -12.06 14.98
N HIS A 51 -23.79 -11.95 13.66
CA HIS A 51 -24.99 -11.64 12.88
C HIS A 51 -26.04 -12.74 12.97
N MET A 52 -25.60 -14.00 12.91
CA MET A 52 -26.48 -15.15 13.00
C MET A 52 -27.11 -15.32 14.39
N LYS A 53 -26.53 -14.75 15.46
CA LYS A 53 -27.17 -14.68 16.79
C LYS A 53 -28.40 -13.77 16.82
N ARG A 54 -28.50 -12.83 15.89
CA ARG A 54 -29.57 -11.84 15.78
C ARG A 54 -30.48 -12.07 14.58
N ALA A 55 -30.37 -13.23 13.95
CA ALA A 55 -31.20 -13.60 12.80
C ALA A 55 -32.70 -13.66 13.16
N ASP A 56 -33.03 -13.94 14.43
CA ASP A 56 -34.42 -13.99 14.88
C ASP A 56 -35.08 -12.60 14.96
N ASP A 57 -34.30 -11.52 15.09
CA ASP A 57 -34.79 -10.13 15.07
C ASP A 57 -35.44 -9.79 13.71
N LEU A 58 -35.06 -10.50 12.64
CA LEU A 58 -35.70 -10.37 11.33
C LEU A 58 -37.18 -10.76 11.35
N ASN A 59 -37.62 -11.54 12.34
CA ASN A 59 -39.01 -11.97 12.46
C ASN A 59 -39.94 -10.85 12.96
N ASP A 60 -39.38 -9.76 13.49
CA ASP A 60 -40.13 -8.65 14.09
C ASP A 60 -40.46 -7.52 13.09
N PHE A 61 -40.14 -7.69 11.81
CA PHE A 61 -40.56 -6.72 10.79
C PHE A 61 -42.09 -6.68 10.63
N PRO A 62 -42.68 -5.50 10.36
CA PRO A 62 -44.13 -5.30 10.34
C PRO A 62 -44.83 -5.97 9.15
N PHE A 63 -44.11 -6.70 8.30
CA PHE A 63 -44.65 -7.28 7.08
C PHE A 63 -45.44 -8.55 7.36
N THR A 64 -46.58 -8.69 6.69
CA THR A 64 -47.39 -9.92 6.78
C THR A 64 -46.70 -11.14 6.17
N PHE A 65 -45.65 -10.92 5.36
CA PHE A 65 -44.84 -11.95 4.73
C PHE A 65 -43.51 -12.20 5.44
N THR A 66 -43.25 -11.57 6.61
CA THR A 66 -41.98 -11.71 7.33
C THR A 66 -41.64 -13.18 7.53
N ALA A 67 -42.55 -13.99 8.10
CA ALA A 67 -42.34 -15.42 8.30
C ALA A 67 -42.11 -16.22 6.99
N GLU A 68 -42.71 -15.81 5.87
CA GLU A 68 -42.48 -16.42 4.54
C GLU A 68 -41.08 -16.07 4.01
N ALA A 69 -40.59 -14.87 4.31
CA ALA A 69 -39.29 -14.37 3.88
C ALA A 69 -38.12 -14.78 4.80
N THR A 70 -38.35 -14.98 6.10
CA THR A 70 -37.32 -15.24 7.12
C THR A 70 -37.30 -16.68 7.60
N LEU A 71 -38.45 -17.29 7.94
CA LEU A 71 -38.50 -18.65 8.52
C LEU A 71 -38.54 -19.76 7.45
N LEU A 72 -39.34 -19.61 6.39
CA LEU A 72 -39.48 -20.64 5.34
C LEU A 72 -38.27 -20.75 4.38
N GLY A 73 -37.40 -19.74 4.37
CA GLY A 73 -36.12 -19.74 3.64
C GLY A 73 -35.02 -20.57 4.31
N PHE A 74 -35.05 -20.69 5.63
CA PHE A 74 -34.08 -21.49 6.40
C PHE A 74 -34.43 -22.98 6.42
N GLU A 75 -35.72 -23.35 6.40
CA GLU A 75 -36.21 -24.73 6.43
C GLU A 75 -36.54 -25.33 5.03
N LYS A 76 -36.12 -24.70 3.93
CA LYS A 76 -36.27 -25.19 2.54
C LYS A 76 -37.70 -25.48 2.08
N ARG A 77 -38.73 -24.78 2.56
CA ARG A 77 -40.11 -25.02 2.07
C ARG A 77 -40.53 -24.12 0.91
N GLU A 78 -40.03 -22.89 0.81
CA GLU A 78 -40.39 -22.00 -0.31
C GLU A 78 -39.17 -21.24 -0.88
N SER A 79 -39.10 -21.15 -2.21
CA SER A 79 -38.03 -20.43 -2.92
C SER A 79 -38.42 -18.98 -3.21
N ARG A 80 -37.43 -18.09 -3.39
CA ARG A 80 -37.69 -16.70 -3.80
C ARG A 80 -38.44 -16.62 -5.15
N CYS A 81 -38.26 -17.60 -6.03
CA CYS A 81 -39.05 -17.72 -7.25
C CYS A 81 -40.53 -17.96 -6.94
N SER A 82 -40.84 -18.91 -6.06
CA SER A 82 -42.20 -19.20 -5.59
C SER A 82 -42.85 -17.98 -4.91
N PHE A 83 -42.09 -17.30 -4.04
CA PHE A 83 -42.52 -16.07 -3.36
C PHE A 83 -42.98 -14.98 -4.35
N LEU A 84 -42.16 -14.73 -5.38
CA LEU A 84 -42.44 -13.74 -6.43
C LEU A 84 -43.57 -14.21 -7.38
N SER A 85 -43.63 -15.51 -7.70
CA SER A 85 -44.65 -16.08 -8.59
C SER A 85 -46.05 -16.00 -7.99
N LYS A 86 -46.20 -16.30 -6.69
CA LYS A 86 -47.48 -16.16 -5.97
C LYS A 86 -48.05 -14.73 -6.04
N ARG A 87 -47.18 -13.74 -6.18
CA ARG A 87 -47.51 -12.31 -6.22
C ARG A 87 -47.54 -11.75 -7.66
N GLY A 88 -47.37 -12.60 -8.66
CA GLY A 88 -47.45 -12.21 -10.08
C GLY A 88 -46.30 -11.33 -10.58
N ILE A 89 -45.23 -11.16 -9.80
CA ILE A 89 -44.09 -10.26 -10.10
C ILE A 89 -42.82 -10.98 -10.52
N HIS A 90 -42.88 -12.30 -10.64
CA HIS A 90 -41.75 -13.12 -11.03
C HIS A 90 -41.29 -12.80 -12.46
N ARG A 91 -40.00 -12.48 -12.62
CA ARG A 91 -39.38 -12.12 -13.90
C ARG A 91 -39.96 -10.86 -14.58
N LEU A 92 -40.55 -9.95 -13.79
CA LEU A 92 -41.05 -8.67 -14.29
C LEU A 92 -40.13 -7.52 -13.85
N GLY A 93 -39.74 -6.63 -14.77
CA GLY A 93 -39.00 -5.40 -14.48
C GLY A 93 -37.82 -5.59 -13.50
N MET A 94 -37.79 -4.75 -12.46
CA MET A 94 -36.76 -4.75 -11.41
C MET A 94 -36.73 -6.03 -10.55
N TRP A 95 -37.78 -6.86 -10.60
CA TRP A 95 -37.85 -8.12 -9.84
C TRP A 95 -37.10 -9.27 -10.50
N VAL A 96 -36.62 -9.09 -11.74
CA VAL A 96 -35.84 -10.10 -12.49
C VAL A 96 -34.54 -10.44 -11.76
N CYS A 97 -33.88 -9.46 -11.14
CA CYS A 97 -32.61 -9.67 -10.41
C CYS A 97 -32.80 -10.24 -9.00
N GLU A 98 -34.03 -10.35 -8.50
CA GLU A 98 -34.31 -10.95 -7.19
C GLU A 98 -34.26 -12.49 -7.23
N CYS A 99 -34.27 -13.14 -8.41
CA CYS A 99 -34.05 -14.59 -8.54
C CYS A 99 -32.94 -14.93 -9.55
N ARG A 100 -32.22 -16.04 -9.31
CA ARG A 100 -31.31 -16.64 -10.30
C ARG A 100 -31.98 -17.00 -11.63
N CYS A 101 -33.28 -17.27 -11.59
CA CYS A 101 -34.07 -17.64 -12.75
C CYS A 101 -34.26 -16.51 -13.77
N GLY A 102 -33.92 -15.27 -13.39
CA GLY A 102 -33.93 -14.08 -14.24
C GLY A 102 -32.56 -13.77 -14.87
N ALA A 103 -31.46 -14.28 -14.30
CA ALA A 103 -30.10 -14.05 -14.81
C ALA A 103 -29.84 -14.65 -16.21
N SER A 104 -30.62 -15.65 -16.63
CA SER A 104 -30.54 -16.22 -17.99
C SER A 104 -31.29 -15.40 -19.06
N LEU A 105 -32.03 -14.36 -18.67
CA LEU A 105 -32.88 -13.53 -19.56
C LEU A 105 -32.29 -12.13 -19.80
N THR A 106 -31.20 -11.76 -19.11
CA THR A 106 -30.62 -10.42 -19.17
C THR A 106 -29.74 -10.24 -20.41
N SER A 107 -30.36 -10.04 -21.57
CA SER A 107 -29.74 -9.17 -22.59
C SER A 107 -30.02 -7.72 -22.18
N PHE A 108 -29.00 -6.86 -22.24
CA PHE A 108 -29.13 -5.43 -21.92
C PHE A 108 -30.21 -4.70 -22.75
N ASP A 109 -30.73 -5.30 -23.83
CA ASP A 109 -31.78 -4.73 -24.68
C ASP A 109 -33.15 -4.59 -24.00
N CYS A 110 -33.42 -5.32 -22.91
CA CYS A 110 -34.67 -5.18 -22.14
C CYS A 110 -34.73 -3.92 -21.25
N LEU A 111 -33.61 -3.23 -21.02
CA LEU A 111 -33.51 -2.04 -20.16
C LEU A 111 -34.11 -0.77 -20.78
N ARG A 112 -34.50 -0.80 -22.07
CA ARG A 112 -35.07 0.37 -22.77
C ARG A 112 -36.58 0.52 -22.63
N SER A 113 -37.28 -0.40 -21.95
CA SER A 113 -38.70 -0.21 -21.67
C SER A 113 -38.88 0.83 -20.58
N ARG A 114 -39.37 2.01 -20.95
CA ARG A 114 -39.84 3.10 -20.06
C ARG A 114 -41.10 2.69 -19.27
N ASP A 115 -41.07 1.56 -18.57
CA ASP A 115 -42.10 1.26 -17.58
C ASP A 115 -41.62 1.78 -16.23
N GLU A 116 -42.02 3.02 -15.88
CA GLU A 116 -41.53 3.78 -14.72
C GLU A 116 -42.09 3.28 -13.37
N GLY A 117 -42.77 2.13 -13.35
CA GLY A 117 -43.43 1.58 -12.16
C GLY A 117 -42.73 0.36 -11.56
N TRP A 118 -43.01 0.08 -10.30
CA TRP A 118 -42.51 -1.13 -9.59
C TRP A 118 -43.16 -2.44 -10.06
N ASN A 119 -43.93 -2.45 -11.15
CA ASN A 119 -44.62 -3.65 -11.66
C ASN A 119 -45.53 -4.33 -10.62
N LEU A 120 -46.10 -3.55 -9.69
CA LEU A 120 -47.04 -4.01 -8.66
C LEU A 120 -48.48 -3.62 -9.05
N SER A 121 -49.45 -4.48 -8.72
CA SER A 121 -50.88 -4.16 -8.88
C SER A 121 -51.29 -3.01 -7.95
N SER A 122 -52.40 -2.35 -8.24
CA SER A 122 -52.95 -1.28 -7.39
C SER A 122 -53.24 -1.75 -5.96
N ASP A 123 -53.48 -3.03 -5.75
CA ASP A 123 -53.71 -3.60 -4.41
C ASP A 123 -52.41 -3.70 -3.60
N LEU A 124 -51.27 -3.88 -4.26
CA LEU A 124 -49.94 -3.96 -3.63
C LEU A 124 -49.21 -2.61 -3.60
N CYS A 125 -49.57 -1.68 -4.48
CA CYS A 125 -49.05 -0.31 -4.51
C CYS A 125 -50.14 0.66 -5.00
N PRO A 126 -51.03 1.13 -4.10
CA PRO A 126 -52.16 2.00 -4.46
C PRO A 126 -51.75 3.34 -5.07
N CYS A 127 -50.55 3.82 -4.74
CA CYS A 127 -50.02 5.10 -5.22
C CYS A 127 -48.86 4.86 -6.20
N ARG A 128 -48.88 5.52 -7.37
CA ARG A 128 -47.82 5.42 -8.40
C ARG A 128 -46.54 6.20 -8.07
N GLY A 129 -46.55 7.00 -7.02
CA GLY A 129 -45.41 7.77 -6.53
C GLY A 129 -45.68 8.37 -5.14
N PRO A 130 -44.71 9.05 -4.54
CA PRO A 130 -44.86 9.69 -3.23
C PRO A 130 -46.02 10.69 -3.21
N PRO A 131 -46.94 10.62 -2.22
CA PRO A 131 -48.14 11.47 -2.20
C PRO A 131 -47.82 12.95 -1.91
N SER A 132 -46.74 13.20 -1.19
CA SER A 132 -46.23 14.53 -0.85
C SER A 132 -44.76 14.41 -0.43
N PRO A 133 -43.97 15.48 -0.47
CA PRO A 133 -42.65 15.48 0.15
C PRO A 133 -42.76 15.13 1.63
N ILE A 134 -41.77 14.42 2.16
CA ILE A 134 -41.88 13.91 3.52
C ILE A 134 -41.90 15.04 4.56
N ALA A 135 -42.94 15.07 5.40
CA ALA A 135 -43.15 16.11 6.41
C ALA A 135 -42.63 15.73 7.81
N LYS A 136 -42.39 14.44 8.05
CA LYS A 136 -41.92 13.89 9.33
C LYS A 136 -40.80 12.88 9.09
N HIS A 137 -39.79 12.88 9.94
CA HIS A 137 -38.68 11.92 9.86
C HIS A 137 -39.18 10.47 10.05
N LEU A 138 -38.81 9.57 9.12
CA LEU A 138 -39.18 8.14 9.19
C LEU A 138 -38.32 7.42 10.21
N ARG A 139 -38.94 6.67 11.11
CA ARG A 139 -38.25 5.88 12.15
C ARG A 139 -38.39 4.38 11.95
N SER A 140 -39.27 3.96 11.05
CA SER A 140 -39.54 2.55 10.82
C SER A 140 -40.02 2.28 9.39
N TRP A 141 -39.99 1.01 8.99
CA TRP A 141 -40.64 0.54 7.76
C TRP A 141 -42.15 0.78 7.76
N ALA A 142 -42.81 0.71 8.92
CA ALA A 142 -44.24 0.99 9.04
C ALA A 142 -44.54 2.46 8.72
N ASP A 143 -43.71 3.38 9.21
CA ASP A 143 -43.85 4.82 8.92
C ASP A 143 -43.73 5.10 7.42
N TYR A 144 -42.79 4.44 6.73
CA TYR A 144 -42.61 4.60 5.29
C TYR A 144 -43.82 4.05 4.52
N TYR A 145 -44.29 2.85 4.87
CA TYR A 145 -45.44 2.21 4.23
C TYR A 145 -46.72 3.04 4.46
N GLU A 146 -46.92 3.59 5.66
CA GLU A 146 -48.02 4.51 5.95
C GLU A 146 -47.92 5.78 5.12
N TRP A 147 -46.76 6.45 5.11
CA TRP A 147 -46.53 7.66 4.32
C TRP A 147 -46.73 7.42 2.83
N ARG A 148 -46.29 6.28 2.30
CA ARG A 148 -46.48 5.91 0.89
C ARG A 148 -47.86 5.33 0.58
N CYS A 149 -48.71 5.13 1.58
CA CYS A 149 -50.00 4.46 1.45
C CYS A 149 -49.88 3.05 0.84
N ILE A 150 -48.82 2.33 1.19
CA ILE A 150 -48.54 0.97 0.74
C ILE A 150 -48.94 0.01 1.87
N PRO A 151 -49.70 -1.05 1.57
CA PRO A 151 -50.05 -2.01 2.60
C PRO A 151 -48.86 -2.91 2.97
N LEU A 152 -48.76 -3.30 4.24
CA LEU A 152 -47.65 -4.12 4.80
C LEU A 152 -47.54 -5.54 4.21
N HIS A 153 -48.48 -5.96 3.36
CA HIS A 153 -48.38 -7.20 2.59
C HIS A 153 -47.70 -7.02 1.22
N SER A 154 -47.38 -5.79 0.84
CA SER A 154 -46.63 -5.48 -0.37
C SER A 154 -45.15 -5.84 -0.24
N PRO A 155 -44.58 -6.60 -1.19
CA PRO A 155 -43.19 -7.07 -1.13
C PRO A 155 -42.16 -5.97 -1.44
N VAL A 156 -42.59 -4.72 -1.62
CA VAL A 156 -41.75 -3.62 -2.12
C VAL A 156 -40.52 -3.31 -1.27
N ALA A 157 -40.51 -3.68 0.01
CA ALA A 157 -39.34 -3.59 0.87
C ALA A 157 -38.09 -4.26 0.26
N LEU A 158 -38.27 -5.31 -0.56
CA LEU A 158 -37.17 -5.97 -1.29
C LEU A 158 -36.51 -5.07 -2.34
N LEU A 159 -37.22 -4.10 -2.92
CA LEU A 159 -36.65 -3.10 -3.83
C LEU A 159 -36.16 -1.85 -3.10
N LEU A 160 -36.80 -1.51 -1.97
CA LEU A 160 -36.59 -0.24 -1.27
C LEU A 160 -35.57 -0.29 -0.14
N HIS A 161 -35.06 -1.48 0.21
CA HIS A 161 -34.07 -1.60 1.28
C HIS A 161 -32.81 -0.77 1.01
N TRP A 162 -32.34 -0.67 -0.24
CA TRP A 162 -31.17 0.17 -0.56
C TRP A 162 -31.44 1.67 -0.46
N PRO A 163 -32.45 2.25 -1.13
CA PRO A 163 -32.77 3.67 -0.99
C PRO A 163 -33.08 4.08 0.46
N LEU A 164 -33.80 3.25 1.22
CA LEU A 164 -34.17 3.59 2.60
C LEU A 164 -33.02 3.42 3.58
N MET A 165 -32.08 2.52 3.31
CA MET A 165 -30.83 2.44 4.06
C MET A 165 -30.00 3.72 3.86
N ILE A 166 -29.90 4.23 2.63
CA ILE A 166 -29.24 5.51 2.33
C ILE A 166 -29.90 6.65 3.09
N TYR A 167 -31.24 6.76 3.02
CA TYR A 167 -31.98 7.77 3.77
C TYR A 167 -31.66 7.68 5.27
N HIS A 168 -31.77 6.51 5.87
CA HIS A 168 -31.51 6.31 7.29
C HIS A 168 -30.06 6.65 7.68
N ALA A 169 -29.07 6.21 6.91
CA ALA A 169 -27.66 6.51 7.13
C ALA A 169 -27.39 8.02 7.12
N THR A 170 -27.98 8.76 6.16
CA THR A 170 -27.85 10.22 6.10
C THR A 170 -28.45 10.88 7.34
N GLN A 171 -29.61 10.42 7.82
CA GLN A 171 -30.22 10.99 9.03
C GLN A 171 -29.38 10.72 10.28
N VAL A 172 -28.79 9.53 10.41
CA VAL A 172 -27.86 9.19 11.50
C VAL A 172 -26.62 10.08 11.46
N ALA A 173 -26.08 10.36 10.27
CA ALA A 173 -24.93 11.26 10.09
C ALA A 173 -25.27 12.71 10.47
N SER A 174 -26.45 13.23 10.11
CA SER A 174 -26.89 14.59 10.45
C SER A 174 -27.08 14.81 11.97
N VAL A 175 -27.49 13.79 12.72
CA VAL A 175 -27.68 13.88 14.19
C VAL A 175 -26.35 14.00 14.95
N ARG A 176 -25.21 13.62 14.35
CA ARG A 176 -23.87 13.63 14.97
C ARG A 176 -23.12 14.97 14.87
N GLY A 177 -23.80 16.06 14.49
CA GLY A 177 -23.24 17.41 14.55
C GLY A 177 -22.23 17.75 13.44
N LEU A 178 -22.21 17.00 12.34
CA LEU A 178 -21.58 17.44 11.09
C LEU A 178 -22.41 18.60 10.54
N THR A 179 -22.08 19.82 10.94
CA THR A 179 -22.70 21.05 10.42
C THR A 179 -22.38 21.18 8.94
N VAL A 180 -23.30 20.70 8.09
CA VAL A 180 -23.31 21.06 6.68
C VAL A 180 -23.86 22.47 6.59
N GLU A 181 -22.98 23.45 6.38
CA GLU A 181 -23.38 24.81 6.01
C GLU A 181 -24.28 24.75 4.76
N ASN A 182 -25.48 25.32 4.84
CA ASN A 182 -26.47 25.55 3.76
C ASN A 182 -26.13 24.96 2.38
N CYS A 183 -26.17 23.64 2.24
CA CYS A 183 -25.94 22.97 0.97
C CYS A 183 -27.28 22.46 0.42
N ASN A 184 -27.68 23.00 -0.73
CA ASN A 184 -28.90 22.58 -1.45
C ASN A 184 -28.68 21.29 -2.27
N GLU A 185 -27.53 20.63 -2.13
CA GLU A 185 -27.14 19.46 -2.92
C GLU A 185 -26.59 18.35 -2.01
N LEU A 186 -27.01 17.11 -2.25
CA LEU A 186 -26.56 15.89 -1.57
C LEU A 186 -25.90 14.98 -2.60
N CYS A 187 -24.58 14.81 -2.52
CA CYS A 187 -23.83 13.90 -3.39
C CYS A 187 -23.55 12.58 -2.65
N ILE A 188 -23.98 11.46 -3.23
CA ILE A 188 -23.84 10.10 -2.70
C ILE A 188 -22.93 9.31 -3.65
N HIS A 189 -21.81 8.80 -3.14
CA HIS A 189 -20.95 7.88 -3.89
C HIS A 189 -21.28 6.44 -3.49
N TYR A 190 -21.95 5.70 -4.37
CA TYR A 190 -22.42 4.33 -4.13
C TYR A 190 -21.42 3.33 -4.70
N LEU A 191 -20.71 2.60 -3.83
CA LEU A 191 -19.61 1.72 -4.20
C LEU A 191 -20.06 0.28 -4.42
N GLY A 192 -19.48 -0.39 -5.43
CA GLY A 192 -19.70 -1.81 -5.73
C GLY A 192 -21.13 -2.21 -6.10
N PRO A 193 -21.88 -1.45 -6.93
CA PRO A 193 -23.24 -1.84 -7.30
C PRO A 193 -23.24 -3.07 -8.22
N GLU A 194 -24.16 -4.00 -7.96
CA GLU A 194 -24.36 -5.21 -8.76
C GLU A 194 -25.81 -5.25 -9.28
N LYS A 195 -26.71 -5.88 -8.52
CA LYS A 195 -28.14 -5.98 -8.87
C LYS A 195 -28.85 -4.63 -8.83
N GLU A 196 -28.28 -3.66 -8.10
CA GLU A 196 -28.78 -2.30 -7.91
C GLU A 196 -28.82 -1.52 -9.22
N LEU A 197 -27.91 -1.83 -10.15
CA LEU A 197 -27.89 -1.25 -11.50
C LEU A 197 -29.14 -1.61 -12.32
N LEU A 198 -29.81 -2.70 -11.96
CA LEU A 198 -31.08 -3.13 -12.56
C LEU A 198 -32.30 -2.59 -11.79
N GLN A 199 -32.09 -1.88 -10.68
CA GLN A 199 -33.12 -1.37 -9.78
C GLN A 199 -33.07 0.17 -9.61
N LEU A 200 -32.42 0.89 -10.54
CA LEU A 200 -32.19 2.34 -10.44
C LEU A 200 -33.48 3.15 -10.22
N ALA A 201 -34.61 2.72 -10.77
CA ALA A 201 -35.88 3.41 -10.56
C ALA A 201 -36.35 3.42 -9.09
N ALA A 202 -35.92 2.45 -8.26
CA ALA A 202 -36.19 2.47 -6.83
C ALA A 202 -35.47 3.62 -6.10
N PHE A 203 -34.29 4.04 -6.58
CA PHE A 203 -33.53 5.14 -6.00
C PHE A 203 -34.19 6.51 -6.20
N TRP A 204 -35.17 6.61 -7.10
CA TRP A 204 -35.93 7.84 -7.32
C TRP A 204 -36.74 8.28 -6.08
N GLU A 205 -37.05 7.34 -5.18
CA GLU A 205 -37.72 7.65 -3.89
C GLU A 205 -36.91 8.60 -3.02
N LEU A 206 -35.57 8.63 -3.16
CA LEU A 206 -34.70 9.54 -2.42
C LEU A 206 -35.04 11.01 -2.68
N GLN A 207 -35.54 11.35 -3.87
CA GLN A 207 -35.94 12.71 -4.20
C GLN A 207 -37.09 13.23 -3.31
N ALA A 208 -38.03 12.36 -2.96
CA ALA A 208 -39.16 12.74 -2.10
C ALA A 208 -38.81 12.67 -0.59
N LEU A 209 -37.81 11.86 -0.25
CA LEU A 209 -37.29 11.70 1.11
C LEU A 209 -36.37 12.85 1.55
N PHE A 210 -35.74 13.56 0.60
CA PHE A 210 -34.91 14.75 0.86
C PHE A 210 -35.56 16.02 0.27
N PRO A 211 -36.65 16.54 0.87
CA PRO A 211 -37.37 17.70 0.34
C PRO A 211 -36.47 18.93 0.33
N GLY A 212 -36.41 19.61 -0.82
CA GLY A 212 -35.62 20.85 -0.98
C GLY A 212 -34.12 20.63 -1.24
N MET A 213 -33.65 19.38 -1.36
CA MET A 213 -32.27 19.05 -1.72
C MET A 213 -32.19 18.42 -3.11
N LYS A 214 -31.15 18.77 -3.86
CA LYS A 214 -30.80 18.10 -5.12
C LYS A 214 -29.95 16.87 -4.80
N VAL A 215 -30.50 15.67 -4.99
CA VAL A 215 -29.77 14.42 -4.72
C VAL A 215 -29.05 13.95 -5.98
N HIS A 216 -27.73 13.75 -5.89
CA HIS A 216 -26.89 13.17 -6.93
C HIS A 216 -26.30 11.86 -6.42
N ILE A 217 -26.38 10.78 -7.22
CA ILE A 217 -25.83 9.47 -6.88
C ILE A 217 -24.84 9.07 -7.96
N GLN A 218 -23.60 8.82 -7.56
CA GLN A 218 -22.54 8.28 -8.41
C GLN A 218 -22.32 6.83 -8.05
N PHE A 219 -22.76 5.94 -8.94
CA PHE A 219 -22.47 4.52 -8.85
C PHE A 219 -21.01 4.28 -9.30
N ILE A 220 -20.22 3.57 -8.50
CA ILE A 220 -18.79 3.34 -8.75
C ILE A 220 -18.49 1.85 -8.54
N GLY A 221 -18.15 1.14 -9.60
CA GLY A 221 -17.77 -0.27 -9.52
C GLY A 221 -17.64 -0.96 -10.88
N PRO A 222 -17.05 -2.17 -10.90
CA PRO A 222 -16.68 -2.88 -12.13
C PRO A 222 -17.88 -3.37 -12.96
N ALA A 223 -19.08 -3.46 -12.37
CA ALA A 223 -20.29 -3.90 -13.06
C ALA A 223 -21.00 -2.79 -13.87
N ILE A 224 -20.49 -1.55 -13.83
CA ILE A 224 -21.11 -0.40 -14.49
C ILE A 224 -20.74 -0.35 -15.99
N PRO A 225 -21.71 -0.33 -16.92
CA PRO A 225 -21.43 -0.24 -18.35
C PRO A 225 -20.83 1.10 -18.76
N GLU A 226 -19.74 1.07 -19.55
CA GLU A 226 -18.94 2.24 -19.98
C GLU A 226 -19.72 3.34 -20.73
N HIS A 227 -20.93 3.06 -21.19
CA HIS A 227 -21.76 4.00 -21.97
C HIS A 227 -22.72 4.84 -21.11
N SER A 228 -22.76 4.59 -19.80
CA SER A 228 -23.59 5.33 -18.85
C SER A 228 -22.78 6.52 -18.35
N VAL A 229 -23.11 7.73 -18.80
CA VAL A 229 -22.41 8.97 -18.48
C VAL A 229 -22.35 9.20 -16.96
N VAL A 230 -21.22 8.90 -16.33
CA VAL A 230 -20.18 9.84 -15.84
C VAL A 230 -18.92 9.02 -15.60
N SER A 231 -17.83 9.44 -16.24
CA SER A 231 -16.48 8.95 -16.03
C SER A 231 -16.02 9.15 -14.59
N SER A 232 -15.80 8.07 -13.83
CA SER A 232 -14.72 8.02 -12.85
C SER A 232 -14.31 6.58 -12.58
N GLY A 233 -13.33 6.07 -13.32
CA GLY A 233 -12.45 5.02 -12.82
C GLY A 233 -11.46 5.64 -11.84
N LYS A 234 -11.92 5.95 -10.62
CA LYS A 234 -11.07 6.20 -9.44
C LYS A 234 -11.42 5.09 -8.44
N LEU A 235 -10.43 4.50 -7.78
CA LEU A 235 -10.73 3.57 -6.70
C LEU A 235 -11.48 4.32 -5.60
N SER A 236 -12.47 3.62 -5.04
CA SER A 236 -13.32 4.07 -3.95
C SER A 236 -12.54 4.73 -2.81
N GLN A 237 -11.35 4.23 -2.46
CA GLN A 237 -10.55 4.74 -1.33
C GLN A 237 -9.91 6.13 -1.59
N GLU A 238 -9.42 6.38 -2.79
CA GLU A 238 -8.75 7.64 -3.16
C GLU A 238 -9.75 8.79 -3.26
N LEU A 239 -10.94 8.51 -3.81
CA LEU A 239 -12.03 9.47 -3.87
C LEU A 239 -12.57 9.83 -2.47
N ILE A 240 -12.56 8.88 -1.53
CA ILE A 240 -12.97 9.12 -0.12
C ILE A 240 -11.97 10.04 0.61
N ASN A 241 -10.67 9.88 0.36
CA ASN A 241 -9.63 10.72 0.96
C ASN A 241 -9.53 12.12 0.32
N GLU A 242 -9.81 12.25 -0.97
CA GLU A 242 -9.78 13.55 -1.69
C GLU A 242 -10.95 14.48 -1.34
N ILE A 243 -12.16 13.96 -1.13
CA ILE A 243 -13.37 14.82 -1.03
C ILE A 243 -13.64 15.25 0.44
N GLY A 244 -12.98 14.66 1.43
CA GLY A 244 -13.13 15.07 2.84
C GLY A 244 -14.56 14.93 3.39
N VAL A 245 -15.40 14.12 2.75
CA VAL A 245 -16.82 13.92 3.10
C VAL A 245 -16.94 12.73 4.06
N PRO A 246 -17.82 12.77 5.07
CA PRO A 246 -18.10 11.61 5.92
C PRO A 246 -18.51 10.38 5.09
N ALA A 247 -17.62 9.39 5.02
CA ALA A 247 -17.87 8.13 4.35
C ALA A 247 -18.58 7.16 5.29
N VAL A 248 -19.68 6.57 4.83
CA VAL A 248 -20.37 5.46 5.51
C VAL A 248 -20.01 4.20 4.76
N PHE A 249 -19.14 3.38 5.34
CA PHE A 249 -18.78 2.08 4.77
C PHE A 249 -19.87 1.08 5.14
N SER A 250 -20.44 0.44 4.12
CA SER A 250 -21.29 -0.74 4.30
C SER A 250 -20.66 -1.91 3.57
N ASP A 251 -19.75 -2.61 4.23
CA ASP A 251 -19.43 -3.97 3.81
C ASP A 251 -20.50 -4.84 4.46
N TYR A 252 -21.54 -5.16 3.70
CA TYR A 252 -22.09 -6.52 3.59
C TYR A 252 -23.57 -6.57 3.20
N CYS A 253 -23.93 -7.70 2.60
CA CYS A 253 -25.25 -8.32 2.75
C CYS A 253 -25.62 -8.71 4.22
N GLU A 254 -25.15 -8.02 5.28
CA GLU A 254 -25.23 -8.47 6.69
C GLU A 254 -25.48 -7.40 7.77
N GLU A 255 -25.41 -6.10 7.49
CA GLU A 255 -25.74 -5.04 8.49
C GLU A 255 -26.90 -4.13 8.10
N ALA A 256 -27.81 -4.58 7.23
CA ALA A 256 -29.18 -4.05 7.28
C ALA A 256 -29.85 -4.27 8.66
N CYS A 257 -29.23 -5.10 9.53
CA CYS A 257 -29.82 -5.62 10.77
C CYS A 257 -29.04 -5.26 12.05
N HIS A 258 -27.75 -4.91 12.01
CA HIS A 258 -27.09 -4.38 13.21
C HIS A 258 -27.60 -2.97 13.58
N LEU A 259 -27.87 -2.12 12.58
CA LEU A 259 -28.32 -0.75 12.85
C LEU A 259 -29.83 -0.60 13.04
N ALA A 260 -30.63 -1.60 12.65
CA ALA A 260 -32.00 -1.74 13.15
C ALA A 260 -32.02 -2.01 14.68
N GLU A 261 -30.97 -2.59 15.27
CA GLU A 261 -30.82 -2.77 16.73
C GLU A 261 -30.64 -1.45 17.48
N CYS A 262 -29.81 -0.56 16.92
CA CYS A 262 -29.59 0.76 17.51
C CYS A 262 -30.84 1.66 17.45
N CYS A 263 -31.82 1.38 16.57
CA CYS A 263 -33.13 2.07 16.59
C CYS A 263 -33.89 1.87 17.92
N ILE A 264 -33.59 0.83 18.71
CA ILE A 264 -34.47 0.36 19.79
C ILE A 264 -33.92 0.71 21.19
N THR A 265 -32.59 0.72 21.39
CA THR A 265 -31.98 1.02 22.71
C THR A 265 -32.30 2.41 23.26
N ARG A 266 -32.86 3.34 22.45
CA ARG A 266 -33.12 4.70 22.94
C ARG A 266 -34.45 5.32 22.57
N VAL A 267 -35.44 4.48 22.27
CA VAL A 267 -36.81 4.76 22.68
C VAL A 267 -36.93 4.80 24.22
N THR A 268 -35.92 4.32 24.96
CA THR A 268 -35.99 3.92 26.39
C THR A 268 -34.98 4.58 27.36
N GLY A 269 -34.04 5.42 26.89
CA GLY A 269 -33.28 6.34 27.77
C GLY A 269 -31.95 5.89 28.40
N HIS A 270 -31.25 4.85 27.93
CA HIS A 270 -29.92 4.45 28.48
C HIS A 270 -28.81 4.47 27.39
N PRO A 271 -27.55 4.89 27.70
CA PRO A 271 -26.56 5.28 26.70
C PRO A 271 -25.69 4.13 26.16
N LEU A 272 -25.22 4.30 24.92
CA LEU A 272 -24.09 3.58 24.33
C LEU A 272 -22.77 4.24 24.77
N ALA A 273 -21.89 3.46 25.39
CA ALA A 273 -20.49 3.78 25.64
C ALA A 273 -19.62 2.88 24.77
N ILE A 274 -18.61 3.46 24.12
CA ILE A 274 -17.43 2.74 23.62
C ILE A 274 -16.45 2.67 24.79
N PRO A 275 -16.11 1.48 25.31
CA PRO A 275 -14.73 1.28 25.75
C PRO A 275 -14.18 -0.16 25.62
N ASN A 276 -12.91 -0.22 25.20
CA ASN A 276 -11.74 -0.95 25.74
C ASN A 276 -11.84 -2.39 26.29
N LEU A 277 -10.86 -3.19 25.85
CA LEU A 277 -10.12 -4.28 26.52
C LEU A 277 -10.95 -5.44 27.13
N ASP A 278 -10.61 -6.69 26.82
CA ASP A 278 -9.49 -7.34 27.52
C ASP A 278 -9.18 -8.77 27.03
N VAL A 279 -7.92 -9.13 27.25
CA VAL A 279 -7.25 -10.39 26.93
C VAL A 279 -7.75 -11.53 27.84
N HIS A 280 -7.95 -12.73 27.30
CA HIS A 280 -7.51 -13.95 27.99
C HIS A 280 -7.11 -15.12 27.06
N THR A 281 -5.87 -15.53 27.32
CA THR A 281 -5.01 -16.62 26.87
C THR A 281 -5.55 -18.04 27.18
N ILE A 282 -5.21 -19.06 26.36
CA ILE A 282 -4.46 -20.30 26.75
C ILE A 282 -4.60 -21.49 25.75
N ARG A 283 -3.43 -21.83 25.19
CA ARG A 283 -2.79 -23.15 24.91
C ARG A 283 -3.35 -24.14 23.87
N ALA A 284 -2.55 -24.24 22.79
CA ALA A 284 -1.72 -25.38 22.36
C ALA A 284 -2.19 -26.81 22.68
N LYS A 285 -2.17 -27.66 21.64
CA LYS A 285 -1.32 -28.86 21.58
C LYS A 285 -1.24 -29.46 20.17
N ASP A 286 0.00 -29.74 19.79
CA ASP A 286 0.56 -30.92 19.08
C ASP A 286 -0.09 -31.42 17.79
N GLN A 287 0.59 -32.05 16.83
CA GLN A 287 1.98 -32.20 16.37
C GLN A 287 1.88 -33.32 15.30
N ASP A 288 2.70 -33.23 14.25
CA ASP A 288 3.15 -34.33 13.37
C ASP A 288 2.14 -35.12 12.51
N ALA A 289 2.44 -35.22 11.20
CA ALA A 289 3.19 -36.36 10.66
C ALA A 289 2.95 -36.55 9.14
N PHE A 290 4.07 -36.52 8.42
CA PHE A 290 4.48 -37.48 7.38
C PHE A 290 3.59 -37.73 6.15
N ASP A 291 4.07 -37.20 5.02
CA ASP A 291 4.76 -37.94 3.94
C ASP A 291 4.01 -38.99 3.09
N GLN A 292 4.48 -39.08 1.84
CA GLN A 292 4.15 -40.05 0.77
C GLN A 292 2.87 -39.71 -0.02
N GLY A 293 2.89 -39.50 -1.33
CA GLY A 293 3.74 -40.06 -2.39
C GLY A 293 2.79 -40.54 -3.51
N LEU A 294 3.32 -40.63 -4.74
CA LEU A 294 2.68 -41.08 -5.99
C LEU A 294 1.87 -39.98 -6.71
N GLY A 295 2.21 -39.55 -7.93
CA GLY A 295 3.00 -40.17 -8.99
C GLY A 295 2.09 -40.50 -10.18
N PHE A 296 2.47 -39.94 -11.34
CA PHE A 296 1.98 -40.23 -12.69
C PHE A 296 0.57 -39.70 -13.04
N GLY A 297 0.34 -39.08 -14.20
CA GLY A 297 1.16 -39.03 -15.40
C GLY A 297 0.66 -38.00 -16.41
N THR A 298 1.64 -37.52 -17.16
CA THR A 298 1.58 -36.63 -18.31
C THR A 298 0.72 -37.21 -19.42
N ILE A 299 -0.26 -36.43 -19.91
CA ILE A 299 -0.82 -36.61 -21.25
C ILE A 299 -0.62 -35.28 -21.98
N TYR A 300 0.27 -35.33 -22.97
CA TYR A 300 0.46 -34.30 -23.98
C TYR A 300 -0.86 -34.07 -24.73
N ALA A 301 -1.36 -32.82 -24.72
CA ALA A 301 -2.36 -32.34 -25.66
C ALA A 301 -1.83 -31.06 -26.31
N GLU A 302 -1.78 -31.08 -27.64
CA GLU A 302 -1.33 -29.98 -28.50
C GLU A 302 -2.07 -28.68 -28.17
N ALA A 303 -1.29 -27.61 -27.94
CA ALA A 303 -1.77 -26.32 -27.51
C ALA A 303 -2.56 -25.62 -28.61
N LEU A 304 -3.89 -25.55 -28.46
CA LEU A 304 -4.72 -24.56 -29.15
C LEU A 304 -4.23 -23.16 -28.73
N LYS A 305 -3.68 -22.37 -29.66
CA LYS A 305 -3.38 -20.94 -29.42
C LYS A 305 -4.69 -20.18 -29.25
N LEU A 306 -5.12 -19.97 -28.01
CA LEU A 306 -6.25 -19.11 -27.65
C LEU A 306 -5.89 -17.63 -27.90
N PRO A 307 -6.86 -16.76 -28.23
CA PRO A 307 -6.63 -15.33 -28.50
C PRO A 307 -6.34 -14.48 -27.24
N PHE A 308 -6.15 -15.14 -26.10
CA PHE A 308 -5.85 -14.57 -24.79
C PHE A 308 -4.87 -15.50 -24.07
N ARG A 309 -3.90 -14.97 -23.33
CA ARG A 309 -3.12 -15.79 -22.39
C ARG A 309 -3.93 -15.96 -21.11
N VAL A 310 -3.74 -17.07 -20.42
CA VAL A 310 -4.42 -17.37 -19.15
C VAL A 310 -4.24 -16.21 -18.16
N ASN A 311 -3.04 -15.60 -18.13
CA ASN A 311 -2.72 -14.46 -17.27
C ASN A 311 -3.54 -13.19 -17.57
N ASP A 312 -4.01 -13.01 -18.80
CA ASP A 312 -4.74 -11.81 -19.25
C ASP A 312 -6.25 -11.89 -18.96
N VAL A 313 -6.72 -13.07 -18.56
CA VAL A 313 -8.11 -13.34 -18.17
C VAL A 313 -8.24 -13.52 -16.66
N LEU A 314 -7.13 -13.71 -15.92
CA LEU A 314 -7.13 -13.78 -14.45
C LEU A 314 -7.91 -12.63 -13.80
N PRO A 315 -7.78 -11.36 -14.21
CA PRO A 315 -8.54 -10.26 -13.57
C PRO A 315 -10.05 -10.33 -13.82
N VAL A 316 -10.49 -11.02 -14.87
CA VAL A 316 -11.91 -11.20 -15.27
C VAL A 316 -12.49 -12.48 -14.69
N LEU A 317 -11.63 -13.37 -14.17
CA LEU A 317 -12.03 -14.59 -13.48
C LEU A 317 -12.42 -14.27 -12.04
N PRO A 318 -13.36 -15.03 -11.45
CA PRO A 318 -13.73 -14.91 -10.06
C PRO A 318 -12.48 -14.86 -9.17
N HIS A 319 -12.45 -13.95 -8.20
CA HIS A 319 -11.34 -13.69 -7.25
C HIS A 319 -10.68 -14.98 -6.71
N GLN A 320 -11.49 -16.02 -6.56
CA GLN A 320 -11.14 -17.36 -6.08
C GLN A 320 -10.18 -18.16 -6.99
N ILE A 321 -10.05 -17.79 -8.26
CA ILE A 321 -9.20 -18.45 -9.28
C ILE A 321 -7.98 -17.58 -9.60
N SER A 322 -8.15 -16.26 -9.56
CA SER A 322 -7.15 -15.29 -10.00
C SER A 322 -6.17 -14.89 -8.90
N TRP A 323 -6.65 -14.74 -7.66
CA TRP A 323 -5.86 -14.25 -6.52
C TRP A 323 -4.62 -15.11 -6.16
N PRO A 324 -4.68 -16.47 -6.14
CA PRO A 324 -3.51 -17.30 -5.82
C PRO A 324 -2.42 -17.28 -6.90
N VAL A 325 -2.82 -16.95 -8.14
CA VAL A 325 -1.94 -16.87 -9.30
C VAL A 325 -1.36 -15.46 -9.39
N LEU A 326 -2.19 -14.42 -9.22
CA LEU A 326 -1.80 -13.01 -9.20
C LEU A 326 -0.82 -12.65 -8.05
N ASN A 327 -1.00 -13.22 -6.85
CA ASN A 327 -0.06 -13.05 -5.71
C ASN A 327 1.36 -13.60 -5.98
N ASN A 328 1.52 -14.44 -7.00
CA ASN A 328 2.83 -14.97 -7.43
C ASN A 328 3.40 -14.24 -8.65
N PHE A 329 2.61 -13.40 -9.33
CA PHE A 329 3.03 -12.77 -10.59
C PHE A 329 3.56 -11.35 -10.42
N HIS A 330 3.21 -10.64 -9.34
CA HIS A 330 3.63 -9.25 -9.16
C HIS A 330 3.97 -8.92 -7.69
N GLY A 331 4.87 -7.96 -7.47
CA GLY A 331 5.31 -7.48 -6.14
C GLY A 331 5.45 -5.97 -6.11
N ALA A 332 5.88 -5.40 -4.97
CA ALA A 332 6.06 -3.96 -4.79
C ALA A 332 6.94 -3.29 -5.86
N VAL A 333 7.86 -4.06 -6.41
CA VAL A 333 8.78 -3.68 -7.47
C VAL A 333 8.05 -3.31 -8.77
N ASP A 334 6.85 -3.84 -8.99
CA ASP A 334 6.01 -3.56 -10.15
C ASP A 334 5.28 -2.21 -10.08
N LEU A 335 5.43 -1.45 -8.97
CA LEU A 335 5.08 -0.03 -8.89
C LEU A 335 6.05 0.87 -9.64
N LEU A 336 7.23 0.35 -10.00
CA LEU A 336 8.32 1.17 -10.49
C LEU A 336 8.33 1.09 -12.03
N PRO A 337 8.09 2.21 -12.73
CA PRO A 337 8.16 2.22 -14.19
C PRO A 337 9.62 2.02 -14.65
N TYR A 338 9.86 1.25 -15.71
CA TYR A 338 11.20 1.14 -16.27
C TYR A 338 11.39 2.11 -17.42
N PHE A 339 12.60 2.66 -17.58
CA PHE A 339 12.89 3.58 -18.68
C PHE A 339 12.92 2.84 -20.02
N VAL A 340 12.12 3.34 -20.96
CA VAL A 340 12.04 2.79 -22.32
C VAL A 340 12.98 3.52 -23.26
N GLY A 341 13.09 4.83 -23.11
CA GLY A 341 13.89 5.68 -23.98
C GLY A 341 13.39 7.12 -24.00
N SER A 342 14.13 8.00 -24.67
CA SER A 342 13.75 9.40 -24.82
C SER A 342 13.33 9.72 -26.26
N VAL A 343 12.13 10.28 -26.41
CA VAL A 343 11.57 10.66 -27.71
C VAL A 343 11.93 12.11 -27.99
N SER A 344 12.80 12.33 -28.98
CA SER A 344 13.16 13.66 -29.45
C SER A 344 12.92 13.80 -30.96
N PRO A 345 12.66 15.01 -31.46
CA PRO A 345 12.51 15.23 -32.90
C PRO A 345 13.81 14.99 -33.69
N LYS A 346 14.97 14.97 -33.01
CA LYS A 346 16.27 14.66 -33.64
C LYS A 346 16.48 13.15 -33.83
N ASN A 347 15.93 12.34 -32.94
CA ASN A 347 16.13 10.89 -32.94
C ASN A 347 15.17 10.14 -33.89
N GLY A 348 14.23 10.84 -34.52
CA GLY A 348 13.23 10.23 -35.41
C GLY A 348 12.17 9.48 -34.61
N SER A 349 12.19 8.15 -34.68
CA SER A 349 11.33 7.28 -33.89
C SER A 349 12.12 6.29 -33.05
N ILE A 350 11.66 6.06 -31.82
CA ILE A 350 12.20 5.02 -30.93
C ILE A 350 11.26 3.82 -30.95
N GLN A 351 11.82 2.62 -30.83
CA GLN A 351 11.04 1.37 -30.82
C GLN A 351 11.34 0.55 -29.57
N TRP A 352 10.32 -0.10 -29.04
CA TRP A 352 10.46 -0.97 -27.88
C TRP A 352 9.40 -2.04 -27.83
N LYS A 353 9.60 -2.98 -26.90
CA LYS A 353 8.64 -4.01 -26.55
C LYS A 353 7.93 -3.60 -25.26
N GLY A 354 6.61 -3.47 -25.33
CA GLY A 354 5.75 -3.20 -24.18
C GLY A 354 5.31 -4.48 -23.46
N ALA A 355 4.53 -4.30 -22.39
CA ALA A 355 3.96 -5.40 -21.63
C ALA A 355 2.86 -6.08 -22.46
N CYS A 356 1.95 -5.27 -23.01
CA CYS A 356 0.84 -5.66 -23.88
C CYS A 356 1.19 -5.73 -25.37
N PHE A 357 1.87 -4.69 -25.87
CA PHE A 357 2.19 -4.56 -27.30
C PHE A 357 3.66 -4.82 -27.54
N TYR A 358 3.99 -5.77 -28.42
CA TYR A 358 5.39 -6.15 -28.62
C TYR A 358 6.14 -5.32 -29.65
N GLU A 359 5.41 -4.53 -30.45
CA GLU A 359 5.96 -3.66 -31.47
C GLU A 359 5.42 -2.25 -31.24
N ASN A 360 6.15 -1.44 -30.47
CA ASN A 360 5.81 -0.05 -30.18
C ASN A 360 6.79 0.89 -30.86
N GLU A 361 6.29 2.03 -31.32
CA GLU A 361 7.08 3.08 -31.95
C GLU A 361 6.57 4.45 -31.50
N ALA A 362 7.46 5.35 -31.09
CA ALA A 362 7.09 6.73 -30.75
C ALA A 362 7.95 7.78 -31.43
N ARG A 363 7.32 8.90 -31.78
CA ARG A 363 7.96 10.11 -32.34
C ARG A 363 7.33 11.37 -31.74
N LEU A 364 8.07 12.48 -31.73
CA LEU A 364 7.64 13.75 -31.17
C LEU A 364 7.77 14.88 -32.21
N ASP A 365 6.67 15.59 -32.44
CA ASP A 365 6.64 16.80 -33.29
C ASP A 365 6.38 18.04 -32.42
N PHE A 366 7.08 19.15 -32.67
CA PHE A 366 6.79 20.42 -31.99
C PHE A 366 5.61 21.16 -32.64
N ILE A 367 4.76 21.76 -31.81
CA ILE A 367 3.75 22.74 -32.22
C ILE A 367 4.34 24.13 -32.01
N GLN A 368 4.36 24.97 -33.05
CA GLN A 368 4.77 26.38 -32.90
C GLN A 368 3.70 27.19 -32.15
N GLY A 369 4.14 28.08 -31.26
CA GLY A 369 3.26 29.03 -30.57
C GLY A 369 2.60 30.01 -31.55
N ASP A 370 1.42 30.52 -31.17
CA ASP A 370 0.66 31.46 -31.99
C ASP A 370 1.43 32.79 -32.13
N ARG A 371 1.43 33.41 -33.32
CA ARG A 371 2.27 34.60 -33.58
C ARG A 371 1.85 35.83 -32.77
N ASP A 372 0.65 35.81 -32.20
CA ASP A 372 0.02 36.92 -31.50
C ASP A 372 0.02 36.77 -29.96
N GLN A 373 0.56 35.67 -29.41
CA GLN A 373 0.82 35.49 -27.97
C GLN A 373 2.21 34.86 -27.75
N PRO A 374 2.93 35.21 -26.67
CA PRO A 374 4.20 34.57 -26.33
C PRO A 374 3.97 33.17 -25.72
N ASP A 375 3.23 32.31 -26.42
CA ASP A 375 3.12 30.89 -26.08
C ASP A 375 4.44 30.21 -26.50
N LEU A 376 5.05 29.46 -25.59
CA LEU A 376 6.29 28.72 -25.81
C LEU A 376 6.14 27.59 -26.85
N GLY A 377 4.93 27.40 -27.39
CA GLY A 377 4.59 26.30 -28.28
C GLY A 377 4.45 25.01 -27.49
N GLY A 378 4.05 23.94 -28.16
CA GLY A 378 3.77 22.64 -27.53
C GLY A 378 4.44 21.49 -28.27
N GLY A 379 3.94 20.29 -28.05
CA GLY A 379 4.42 19.08 -28.71
C GLY A 379 3.31 18.05 -28.89
N VAL A 380 3.45 17.21 -29.92
CA VAL A 380 2.59 16.07 -30.17
C VAL A 380 3.44 14.82 -30.21
N LEU A 381 3.28 13.96 -29.21
CA LEU A 381 3.89 12.65 -29.18
C LEU A 381 2.94 11.66 -29.84
N TYR A 382 3.39 11.07 -30.94
CA TYR A 382 2.69 10.01 -31.64
C TYR A 382 3.23 8.68 -31.15
N LEU A 383 2.35 7.83 -30.64
CA LEU A 383 2.69 6.50 -30.18
C LEU A 383 1.91 5.47 -30.99
N LYS A 384 2.61 4.66 -31.78
CA LYS A 384 2.03 3.55 -32.50
C LYS A 384 2.28 2.27 -31.72
N THR A 385 1.21 1.62 -31.30
CA THR A 385 1.26 0.31 -30.65
C THR A 385 0.79 -0.79 -31.60
N SER A 386 1.50 -1.91 -31.63
CA SER A 386 1.19 -3.04 -32.50
C SER A 386 1.65 -4.38 -31.93
N ALA A 387 1.20 -5.48 -32.55
CA ALA A 387 1.45 -6.84 -32.07
C ALA A 387 1.00 -7.05 -30.61
N ALA A 388 -0.26 -6.70 -30.31
CA ALA A 388 -0.87 -6.97 -29.01
C ALA A 388 -0.88 -8.48 -28.74
N HIS A 389 -0.37 -8.90 -27.58
CA HIS A 389 -0.38 -10.34 -27.24
C HIS A 389 -1.74 -10.84 -26.74
N SER A 390 -2.64 -9.92 -26.36
CA SER A 390 -4.01 -10.20 -25.95
C SER A 390 -4.92 -9.02 -26.27
N TRP A 391 -6.22 -9.30 -26.38
CA TRP A 391 -7.24 -8.28 -26.66
C TRP A 391 -7.64 -7.47 -25.42
N THR A 392 -7.27 -7.94 -24.22
CA THR A 392 -7.59 -7.31 -22.93
C THR A 392 -6.38 -6.72 -22.22
N CYS A 393 -5.17 -6.87 -22.79
CA CYS A 393 -3.97 -6.33 -22.18
C CYS A 393 -3.91 -4.81 -22.36
N MET A 394 -3.14 -4.16 -21.50
CA MET A 394 -2.98 -2.70 -21.52
C MET A 394 -1.57 -2.31 -21.07
N ASP A 395 -0.97 -1.38 -21.79
CA ASP A 395 0.26 -0.71 -21.35
C ASP A 395 -0.10 0.60 -20.64
N LEU A 396 0.58 0.91 -19.55
CA LEU A 396 0.52 2.20 -18.87
C LEU A 396 1.89 2.86 -18.98
N TYR A 397 1.95 4.04 -19.60
CA TYR A 397 3.18 4.79 -19.78
C TYR A 397 3.19 6.05 -18.93
N VAL A 398 4.36 6.36 -18.38
CA VAL A 398 4.67 7.64 -17.76
C VAL A 398 5.57 8.41 -18.73
N PHE A 399 5.21 9.64 -19.04
CA PHE A 399 5.98 10.55 -19.87
C PHE A 399 6.49 11.68 -18.99
N ALA A 400 7.81 11.81 -18.89
CA ALA A 400 8.45 12.78 -18.01
C ALA A 400 9.39 13.70 -18.77
N THR A 401 9.36 14.97 -18.40
CA THR A 401 10.49 15.89 -18.52
C THR A 401 10.88 16.27 -17.09
N PRO A 402 12.05 16.89 -16.88
CA PRO A 402 12.36 17.48 -15.59
C PRO A 402 11.30 18.50 -15.10
N TYR A 403 10.44 19.01 -15.99
CA TYR A 403 9.47 20.07 -15.71
C TYR A 403 8.05 19.54 -15.48
N ARG A 404 7.70 18.37 -16.02
CA ARG A 404 6.37 17.77 -15.89
C ARG A 404 6.40 16.26 -15.94
N VAL A 405 5.44 15.65 -15.27
CA VAL A 405 5.07 14.24 -15.47
C VAL A 405 3.62 14.16 -15.92
N THR A 406 3.39 13.36 -16.95
CA THR A 406 2.06 12.96 -17.40
C THR A 406 2.07 11.46 -17.64
N TRP A 407 0.89 10.86 -17.75
CA TRP A 407 0.77 9.44 -18.02
C TRP A 407 -0.37 9.21 -18.99
N ASP A 408 -0.30 8.10 -19.71
CA ASP A 408 -1.40 7.65 -20.57
C ASP A 408 -1.39 6.13 -20.66
N TYR A 409 -2.53 5.55 -21.03
CA TYR A 409 -2.70 4.11 -21.15
C TYR A 409 -3.21 3.74 -22.54
N TYR A 410 -2.79 2.57 -23.01
CA TYR A 410 -3.13 2.09 -24.35
C TYR A 410 -3.60 0.65 -24.28
N PHE A 411 -4.79 0.39 -24.82
CA PHE A 411 -5.45 -0.93 -24.85
C PHE A 411 -5.77 -1.43 -26.27
N SER A 412 -5.49 -0.60 -27.29
CA SER A 412 -5.70 -0.98 -28.70
C SER A 412 -4.44 -0.77 -29.52
N ALA A 413 -4.17 -1.71 -30.44
CA ALA A 413 -3.06 -1.64 -31.39
C ALA A 413 -3.40 -0.64 -32.51
N ARG A 414 -3.00 0.61 -32.34
CA ARG A 414 -3.21 1.71 -33.29
C ARG A 414 -2.21 2.83 -33.04
N GLU A 415 -2.29 3.87 -33.86
CA GLU A 415 -1.61 5.13 -33.57
C GLU A 415 -2.42 5.96 -32.57
N HIS A 416 -1.75 6.42 -31.53
CA HIS A 416 -2.27 7.25 -30.45
C HIS A 416 -1.51 8.57 -30.42
N THR A 417 -2.07 9.55 -29.71
CA THR A 417 -1.53 10.91 -29.73
C THR A 417 -1.65 11.55 -28.35
N LEU A 418 -0.50 11.88 -27.75
CA LEU A 418 -0.40 12.64 -26.51
C LEU A 418 0.00 14.08 -26.85
N LYS A 419 -0.79 15.06 -26.42
CA LYS A 419 -0.57 16.48 -26.74
C LYS A 419 -0.07 17.26 -25.53
N PHE A 420 1.11 17.84 -25.65
CA PHE A 420 1.61 18.90 -24.78
C PHE A 420 1.13 20.24 -25.34
N LYS A 421 0.14 20.87 -24.69
CA LYS A 421 -0.51 22.08 -25.22
C LYS A 421 0.46 23.26 -25.33
N SER A 422 1.24 23.49 -24.28
CA SER A 422 2.30 24.49 -24.21
C SER A 422 3.39 24.00 -23.26
N TRP A 423 4.66 24.30 -23.55
CA TRP A 423 5.78 24.06 -22.63
C TRP A 423 5.65 24.99 -21.41
N GLU A 424 5.93 24.49 -20.20
CA GLU A 424 5.73 25.25 -18.96
C GLU A 424 6.66 26.47 -18.95
N GLU A 425 7.89 26.29 -19.42
CA GLU A 425 8.95 27.29 -19.39
C GLU A 425 9.89 27.15 -20.59
N ALA A 426 10.60 28.22 -20.95
CA ALA A 426 11.56 28.22 -22.06
C ALA A 426 12.68 27.18 -21.88
N ALA A 427 13.03 26.89 -20.63
CA ALA A 427 14.02 25.88 -20.28
C ALA A 427 13.51 24.45 -20.56
N GLU A 428 12.21 24.17 -20.39
CA GLU A 428 11.61 22.88 -20.78
C GLU A 428 11.70 22.67 -22.29
N LEU A 429 11.34 23.69 -23.07
CA LEU A 429 11.44 23.64 -24.53
C LEU A 429 12.88 23.31 -24.98
N GLU A 430 13.87 23.97 -24.38
CA GLU A 430 15.27 23.73 -24.72
C GLU A 430 15.75 22.35 -24.27
N TYR A 431 15.32 21.90 -23.09
CA TYR A 431 15.58 20.54 -22.62
C TYR A 431 15.02 19.49 -23.60
N VAL A 432 13.76 19.61 -24.00
CA VAL A 432 13.10 18.64 -24.90
C VAL A 432 13.75 18.64 -26.30
N LYS A 433 14.27 19.77 -26.78
CA LYS A 433 15.05 19.82 -28.04
C LYS A 433 16.38 19.09 -27.97
N GLN A 434 17.00 19.06 -26.79
CA GLN A 434 18.33 18.47 -26.58
C GLN A 434 18.23 17.00 -26.17
N HIS A 435 17.35 16.71 -25.22
CA HIS A 435 17.26 15.42 -24.53
C HIS A 435 16.01 14.63 -24.88
N GLY A 436 14.92 15.27 -25.34
CA GLY A 436 13.63 14.64 -25.62
C GLY A 436 12.71 14.51 -24.41
N VAL A 437 11.61 13.77 -24.57
CA VAL A 437 10.68 13.38 -23.50
C VAL A 437 10.97 11.95 -23.09
N SER A 438 11.27 11.73 -21.81
CA SER A 438 11.51 10.41 -21.24
C SER A 438 10.21 9.61 -21.20
N VAL A 439 10.25 8.41 -21.75
CA VAL A 439 9.14 7.46 -21.74
C VAL A 439 9.48 6.34 -20.78
N PHE A 440 8.59 6.07 -19.85
CA PHE A 440 8.67 4.93 -18.97
C PHE A 440 7.45 4.04 -19.12
N LEU A 441 7.64 2.73 -19.01
CA LEU A 441 6.56 1.75 -19.06
C LEU A 441 6.39 1.11 -17.68
N MET A 442 5.13 1.01 -17.25
CA MET A 442 4.75 0.18 -16.11
C MET A 442 4.75 -1.29 -16.55
N PRO A 443 5.69 -2.12 -16.10
CA PRO A 443 5.87 -3.49 -16.62
C PRO A 443 4.64 -4.38 -16.37
N SER A 444 3.83 -4.03 -15.37
CA SER A 444 2.67 -4.81 -14.94
C SER A 444 1.32 -4.19 -15.35
N GLY A 445 1.35 -3.11 -16.15
CA GLY A 445 0.17 -2.35 -16.57
C GLY A 445 -0.59 -1.73 -15.39
N MET A 446 -1.75 -1.13 -15.62
CA MET A 446 -2.53 -0.43 -14.57
C MET A 446 -3.01 -1.36 -13.46
N LEU A 447 -3.47 -2.57 -13.80
CA LEU A 447 -4.00 -3.53 -12.82
C LEU A 447 -2.89 -4.12 -11.93
N GLY A 448 -1.72 -4.41 -12.51
CA GLY A 448 -0.57 -4.84 -11.74
C GLY A 448 -0.01 -3.72 -10.87
N THR A 449 0.07 -2.49 -11.39
CA THR A 449 0.46 -1.29 -10.60
C THR A 449 -0.47 -1.09 -9.40
N LEU A 450 -1.78 -1.20 -9.62
CA LEU A 450 -2.78 -1.06 -8.56
C LEU A 450 -2.68 -2.17 -7.51
N HIS A 451 -2.38 -3.41 -7.94
CA HIS A 451 -2.17 -4.53 -7.04
C HIS A 451 -0.89 -4.35 -6.22
N SER A 452 0.19 -3.82 -6.81
CA SER A 452 1.43 -3.54 -6.09
C SER A 452 1.31 -2.38 -5.09
N LEU A 453 0.36 -1.45 -5.28
CA LEU A 453 0.01 -0.45 -4.26
C LEU A 453 -0.56 -1.14 -3.00
N MET A 454 -1.31 -2.23 -3.18
CA MET A 454 -1.81 -3.06 -2.08
C MET A 454 -0.70 -3.82 -1.34
N ASP A 455 0.48 -4.00 -1.93
CA ASP A 455 1.64 -4.61 -1.27
C ASP A 455 2.47 -3.59 -0.47
N VAL A 456 2.47 -2.30 -0.87
CA VAL A 456 3.30 -1.24 -0.26
C VAL A 456 2.56 -0.39 0.77
N LEU A 457 1.31 0.01 0.50
CA LEU A 457 0.51 0.79 1.45
C LEU A 457 0.37 0.14 2.85
N PRO A 458 0.22 -1.20 2.97
CA PRO A 458 0.15 -1.84 4.29
C PRO A 458 1.41 -1.66 5.12
N LEU A 459 2.60 -1.51 4.50
CA LEU A 459 3.88 -1.42 5.20
C LEU A 459 3.91 -0.29 6.24
N PHE A 460 3.20 0.80 5.98
CA PHE A 460 3.15 1.97 6.84
C PHE A 460 2.06 1.88 7.93
N SER A 461 1.26 0.82 7.94
CA SER A 461 0.19 0.62 8.92
C SER A 461 0.75 0.22 10.29
N ASN A 462 0.31 0.90 11.36
CA ASN A 462 0.70 0.57 12.73
C ASN A 462 -0.18 -0.54 13.34
N THR A 463 -0.37 -1.63 12.59
CA THR A 463 -1.25 -2.75 12.96
C THR A 463 -0.51 -4.07 12.82
N ALA A 464 -1.09 -5.16 13.33
CA ALA A 464 -0.57 -6.51 13.09
C ALA A 464 -0.55 -6.86 11.59
N TRP A 465 -1.49 -6.31 10.81
CA TRP A 465 -1.50 -6.44 9.36
C TRP A 465 -0.30 -5.76 8.72
N GLY A 466 -0.03 -4.50 9.08
CA GLY A 466 1.17 -3.79 8.61
C GLY A 466 2.46 -4.50 9.02
N GLN A 467 2.54 -5.00 10.25
CA GLN A 467 3.68 -5.80 10.71
C GLN A 467 3.89 -7.06 9.85
N ASN A 468 2.83 -7.82 9.59
CA ASN A 468 2.90 -9.01 8.74
C ASN A 468 3.26 -8.65 7.29
N ALA A 469 2.79 -7.50 6.78
CA ALA A 469 3.16 -7.02 5.46
C ALA A 469 4.66 -6.68 5.36
N ASN A 470 5.23 -6.01 6.37
CA ASN A 470 6.67 -5.74 6.45
C ASN A 470 7.48 -7.04 6.43
N LEU A 471 7.11 -8.01 7.27
CA LEU A 471 7.79 -9.32 7.32
C LEU A 471 7.66 -10.09 6.00
N ALA A 472 6.48 -10.11 5.40
CA ALA A 472 6.24 -10.77 4.12
C ALA A 472 7.04 -10.11 2.98
N PHE A 473 7.13 -8.78 2.98
CA PHE A 473 7.92 -8.01 2.03
C PHE A 473 9.40 -8.35 2.15
N LEU A 474 9.98 -8.22 3.34
CA LEU A 474 11.40 -8.50 3.59
C LEU A 474 11.75 -9.95 3.24
N LYS A 475 10.85 -10.90 3.56
CA LYS A 475 11.02 -12.30 3.17
C LYS A 475 10.98 -12.51 1.65
N LYS A 476 10.03 -11.89 0.96
CA LYS A 476 9.84 -12.03 -0.50
C LYS A 476 11.01 -11.40 -1.27
N HIS A 477 11.49 -10.24 -0.84
CA HIS A 477 12.44 -9.42 -1.61
C HIS A 477 13.89 -9.52 -1.15
N MET A 478 14.14 -9.94 0.10
CA MET A 478 15.49 -10.04 0.68
C MET A 478 15.81 -11.44 1.23
N GLY A 479 14.85 -12.36 1.22
CA GLY A 479 15.02 -13.66 1.87
C GLY A 479 15.11 -13.59 3.40
N ALA A 480 14.75 -12.45 4.01
CA ALA A 480 14.81 -12.29 5.46
C ALA A 480 13.82 -13.22 6.17
N THR A 481 14.25 -13.86 7.27
CA THR A 481 13.40 -14.83 7.98
C THR A 481 12.61 -14.17 9.10
N PHE A 482 13.26 -13.29 9.88
CA PHE A 482 12.72 -12.68 11.10
C PHE A 482 11.91 -13.70 11.91
N GLU A 483 12.57 -14.76 12.36
CA GLU A 483 11.90 -15.81 13.14
C GLU A 483 11.47 -15.30 14.52
N LYS A 484 10.30 -15.71 15.00
CA LYS A 484 9.80 -15.26 16.29
C LYS A 484 10.59 -15.89 17.44
N ARG A 485 11.10 -15.06 18.36
CA ARG A 485 11.91 -15.49 19.50
C ARG A 485 11.05 -16.07 20.63
N PRO A 486 11.57 -17.04 21.41
CA PRO A 486 10.95 -17.43 22.66
C PRO A 486 11.01 -16.28 23.68
N GLN A 487 9.96 -16.15 24.51
CA GLN A 487 9.94 -15.15 25.58
C GLN A 487 10.98 -15.47 26.69
N PRO A 488 11.49 -14.45 27.40
CA PRO A 488 11.17 -13.02 27.26
C PRO A 488 11.85 -12.36 26.04
N TRP A 489 11.21 -11.33 25.47
CA TRP A 489 11.74 -10.55 24.33
C TRP A 489 12.58 -9.34 24.76
N ARG A 490 12.86 -9.25 26.05
CA ARG A 490 13.62 -8.16 26.68
C ARG A 490 14.64 -8.79 27.59
N GLU A 491 15.89 -8.37 27.45
CA GLU A 491 16.95 -8.70 28.39
C GLU A 491 17.03 -7.68 29.54
N ILE A 492 17.48 -8.16 30.70
CA ILE A 492 17.81 -7.29 31.84
C ILE A 492 19.29 -6.94 31.69
N ILE A 493 19.54 -5.77 31.12
CA ILE A 493 20.88 -5.27 30.82
C ILE A 493 21.48 -4.68 32.09
N ASN A 494 22.74 -4.99 32.34
CA ASN A 494 23.55 -4.29 33.33
C ASN A 494 24.37 -3.20 32.61
N PRO A 495 24.08 -1.89 32.82
CA PRO A 495 24.80 -0.79 32.16
C PRO A 495 26.32 -0.78 32.42
N ASP A 496 26.77 -1.40 33.52
CA ASP A 496 28.20 -1.52 33.82
C ASP A 496 28.95 -2.38 32.79
N ASP A 497 28.28 -3.36 32.19
CA ASP A 497 28.86 -4.26 31.19
C ASP A 497 28.84 -3.67 29.77
N VAL A 498 28.18 -2.52 29.56
CA VAL A 498 28.15 -1.78 28.30
C VAL A 498 29.30 -0.77 28.27
N HIS A 499 29.96 -0.62 27.13
CA HIS A 499 31.16 0.22 27.00
C HIS A 499 30.98 1.32 25.97
N SER A 500 31.78 2.38 26.09
CA SER A 500 31.86 3.40 25.04
C SER A 500 32.26 2.78 23.71
N GLY A 501 31.54 3.17 22.67
CA GLY A 501 31.71 2.67 21.33
C GLY A 501 30.94 1.39 21.03
N ASP A 502 30.26 0.75 22.00
CA ASP A 502 29.38 -0.38 21.69
C ASP A 502 28.22 0.08 20.78
N PHE A 503 27.99 -0.65 19.69
CA PHE A 503 27.08 -0.26 18.62
C PHE A 503 25.69 -0.85 18.85
N LEU A 504 24.63 -0.08 18.58
CA LEU A 504 23.25 -0.52 18.65
C LEU A 504 22.66 -0.57 17.23
N ALA A 505 22.32 -1.76 16.76
CA ALA A 505 21.56 -1.94 15.53
C ALA A 505 20.07 -2.05 15.87
N VAL A 506 19.25 -1.20 15.26
CA VAL A 506 17.80 -1.12 15.48
C VAL A 506 17.10 -1.45 14.17
N SER A 507 16.12 -2.34 14.26
CA SER A 507 15.22 -2.66 13.16
C SER A 507 13.80 -2.43 13.67
N LYS A 508 12.96 -1.72 12.94
CA LYS A 508 11.53 -1.56 13.18
C LYS A 508 10.78 -2.25 12.05
N ILE A 509 9.61 -2.81 12.36
CA ILE A 509 8.82 -3.61 11.41
C ILE A 509 7.34 -3.27 11.42
N ARG A 510 6.93 -2.17 12.07
CA ARG A 510 5.52 -1.76 12.16
C ARG A 510 5.37 -0.25 12.10
N GLY A 511 4.23 0.21 11.58
CA GLY A 511 3.90 1.64 11.53
C GLY A 511 4.71 2.40 10.48
N ARG A 512 4.58 3.74 10.52
CA ARG A 512 5.25 4.64 9.57
C ARG A 512 6.75 4.36 9.47
N TRP A 513 7.43 4.32 10.62
CA TRP A 513 8.87 4.08 10.68
C TRP A 513 9.26 2.68 10.24
N GLY A 514 8.49 1.64 10.61
CA GLY A 514 8.73 0.28 10.11
C GLY A 514 8.60 0.18 8.59
N GLY A 515 7.63 0.87 7.99
CA GLY A 515 7.47 0.92 6.53
C GLY A 515 8.64 1.60 5.82
N PHE A 516 9.10 2.75 6.34
CA PHE A 516 10.29 3.44 5.80
C PHE A 516 11.53 2.55 5.91
N GLU A 517 11.80 2.00 7.09
CA GLU A 517 12.94 1.12 7.30
C GLU A 517 12.86 -0.15 6.43
N THR A 518 11.67 -0.70 6.16
CA THR A 518 11.54 -1.86 5.26
C THR A 518 11.98 -1.55 3.84
N LEU A 519 11.66 -0.35 3.34
CA LEU A 519 12.13 0.09 2.02
C LEU A 519 13.63 0.40 2.03
N GLU A 520 14.13 1.03 3.09
CA GLU A 520 15.57 1.28 3.29
C GLU A 520 16.37 -0.03 3.32
N LYS A 521 15.92 -1.01 4.10
CA LYS A 521 16.49 -2.37 4.18
C LYS A 521 16.55 -3.00 2.78
N TRP A 522 15.48 -2.85 2.01
CA TRP A 522 15.42 -3.41 0.66
C TRP A 522 16.41 -2.79 -0.30
N VAL A 523 16.60 -1.47 -0.28
CA VAL A 523 17.55 -0.80 -1.20
C VAL A 523 19.01 -0.91 -0.76
N THR A 524 19.28 -1.04 0.54
CA THR A 524 20.66 -1.12 1.08
C THR A 524 21.14 -2.56 1.37
N GLY A 525 20.21 -3.52 1.43
CA GLY A 525 20.50 -4.87 1.92
C GLY A 525 20.72 -4.95 3.43
N ALA A 526 20.57 -3.85 4.17
CA ALA A 526 20.62 -3.86 5.62
C ALA A 526 19.40 -4.57 6.21
N PHE A 527 19.55 -5.25 7.34
CA PHE A 527 18.43 -5.86 8.07
C PHE A 527 18.03 -5.04 9.32
N ALA A 528 18.83 -4.01 9.62
CA ALA A 528 18.53 -2.92 10.55
C ALA A 528 18.29 -1.65 9.72
N GLY A 529 17.42 -0.77 10.21
CA GLY A 529 17.09 0.51 9.56
C GLY A 529 17.46 1.74 10.38
N HIS A 530 18.01 1.55 11.59
CA HIS A 530 18.55 2.65 12.37
C HIS A 530 19.70 2.17 13.25
N THR A 531 20.57 3.10 13.64
CA THR A 531 21.75 2.80 14.46
C THR A 531 22.00 3.85 15.53
N ALA A 532 22.48 3.41 16.68
CA ALA A 532 22.91 4.28 17.77
C ALA A 532 24.21 3.75 18.38
N VAL A 533 24.84 4.53 19.27
CA VAL A 533 26.09 4.15 19.93
C VAL A 533 26.10 4.48 21.40
N CYS A 534 26.64 3.58 22.21
CA CYS A 534 26.79 3.77 23.65
C CYS A 534 28.03 4.60 23.97
N LEU A 535 27.93 5.50 24.95
CA LEU A 535 29.02 6.32 25.47
C LEU A 535 28.97 6.37 26.99
N LYS A 536 30.11 6.15 27.66
CA LYS A 536 30.26 6.37 29.10
C LYS A 536 30.98 7.69 29.38
N ASP A 537 30.36 8.53 30.21
CA ASP A 537 30.98 9.77 30.67
C ASP A 537 32.08 9.51 31.73
N GLU A 538 32.73 10.58 32.20
CA GLU A 538 33.79 10.51 33.21
C GLU A 538 33.32 9.96 34.56
N MET A 539 32.01 10.04 34.85
CA MET A 539 31.39 9.51 36.07
C MET A 539 30.95 8.05 35.89
N GLY A 540 31.07 7.49 34.69
CA GLY A 540 30.64 6.14 34.34
C GLY A 540 29.16 6.03 33.97
N ASN A 541 28.42 7.13 33.87
CA ASN A 541 27.02 7.08 33.44
C ASN A 541 26.95 6.73 31.95
N LEU A 542 25.93 5.95 31.58
CA LEU A 542 25.73 5.49 30.22
C LEU A 542 24.80 6.44 29.45
N TRP A 543 25.23 6.79 28.24
CA TRP A 543 24.55 7.66 27.30
C TRP A 543 24.41 6.95 25.95
N VAL A 544 23.45 7.37 25.15
CA VAL A 544 23.23 6.90 23.78
C VAL A 544 23.29 8.09 22.84
N GLY A 545 24.20 8.03 21.87
CA GLY A 545 24.28 8.98 20.76
C GLY A 545 23.62 8.39 19.52
N GLU A 546 22.76 9.16 18.85
CA GLU A 546 22.14 8.79 17.58
C GLU A 546 21.90 10.01 16.71
N SER A 547 21.83 9.80 15.39
CA SER A 547 21.36 10.80 14.43
C SER A 547 20.01 10.36 13.89
N GLY A 548 18.99 11.22 13.97
CA GLY A 548 17.60 10.89 13.61
C GLY A 548 16.64 10.93 14.80
N HIS A 549 17.03 11.61 15.89
CA HIS A 549 16.20 11.79 17.06
C HIS A 549 15.22 12.95 16.84
N GLU A 550 13.93 12.73 17.02
CA GLU A 550 12.91 13.77 16.87
C GLU A 550 12.89 14.68 18.10
N ASN A 551 13.14 15.98 17.91
CA ASN A 551 13.07 16.97 18.99
C ASN A 551 11.62 17.42 19.27
N GLU A 552 11.42 18.28 20.27
CA GLU A 552 10.09 18.80 20.65
C GLU A 552 9.33 19.54 19.52
N LYS A 553 10.03 19.96 18.46
CA LYS A 553 9.46 20.64 17.30
C LYS A 553 9.13 19.67 16.14
N GLY A 554 9.43 18.38 16.28
CA GLY A 554 9.27 17.39 15.23
C GLY A 554 10.41 17.37 14.21
N GLU A 555 11.56 17.97 14.53
CA GLU A 555 12.75 17.97 13.65
C GLU A 555 13.69 16.82 14.02
N GLU A 556 14.21 16.10 13.02
CA GLU A 556 15.21 15.07 13.23
C GLU A 556 16.61 15.69 13.41
N ILE A 557 17.23 15.41 14.56
CA ILE A 557 18.53 15.94 14.94
C ILE A 557 19.48 14.83 15.40
N ILE A 558 20.74 15.21 15.56
CA ILE A 558 21.73 14.41 16.29
C ILE A 558 21.56 14.68 17.78
N ALA A 559 21.35 13.63 18.57
CA ALA A 559 21.13 13.72 20.00
C ALA A 559 22.06 12.78 20.77
N VAL A 560 22.44 13.21 21.98
CA VAL A 560 23.11 12.36 22.97
C VAL A 560 22.29 12.44 24.26
N ILE A 561 21.58 11.37 24.57
CA ILE A 561 20.63 11.32 25.70
C ILE A 561 21.00 10.22 26.70
N PRO A 562 20.58 10.32 27.97
CA PRO A 562 20.84 9.28 28.96
C PRO A 562 20.27 7.92 28.54
N TRP A 563 20.98 6.84 28.87
CA TRP A 563 20.55 5.47 28.55
C TRP A 563 19.14 5.15 29.04
N ASP A 564 18.81 5.53 30.28
CA ASP A 564 17.49 5.24 30.86
C ASP A 564 16.36 5.91 30.09
N GLU A 565 16.60 7.11 29.56
CA GLU A 565 15.65 7.84 28.71
C GLU A 565 15.50 7.17 27.34
N TRP A 566 16.62 6.90 26.66
CA TRP A 566 16.61 6.21 25.36
C TRP A 566 15.97 4.82 25.46
N TRP A 567 16.22 4.10 26.55
CA TRP A 567 15.66 2.79 26.79
C TRP A 567 14.16 2.84 27.09
N ASP A 568 13.68 3.81 27.87
CA ASP A 568 12.24 4.02 28.09
C ASP A 568 11.51 4.38 26.79
N LEU A 569 12.10 5.23 25.94
CA LEU A 569 11.58 5.54 24.61
C LEU A 569 11.52 4.27 23.73
N SER A 570 12.58 3.48 23.70
CA SER A 570 12.65 2.22 22.94
C SER A 570 11.58 1.21 23.37
N LEU A 571 11.27 1.14 24.67
CA LEU A 571 10.24 0.25 25.21
C LEU A 571 8.81 0.74 24.89
N LYS A 572 8.62 2.04 24.67
CA LYS A 572 7.34 2.67 24.31
C LYS A 572 7.14 2.78 22.80
N ASP A 573 8.16 2.51 21.99
CA ASP A 573 8.06 2.61 20.53
C ASP A 573 7.03 1.62 19.98
N SER A 574 5.94 2.17 19.46
CA SER A 574 4.85 1.39 18.87
C SER A 574 5.22 0.73 17.53
N SER A 575 6.40 1.00 16.99
CA SER A 575 6.90 0.45 15.72
C SER A 575 7.47 -0.98 15.85
N ASN A 576 7.40 -1.57 17.06
CA ASN A 576 7.92 -2.91 17.41
C ASN A 576 9.41 -3.08 17.07
N PRO A 577 10.33 -2.41 17.79
CA PRO A 577 11.75 -2.46 17.49
C PRO A 577 12.43 -3.76 17.95
N GLN A 578 13.39 -4.21 17.15
CA GLN A 578 14.35 -5.27 17.40
C GLN A 578 15.72 -4.62 17.53
N ILE A 579 16.34 -4.74 18.72
CA ILE A 579 17.57 -4.03 19.05
C ILE A 579 18.66 -5.04 19.38
N ALA A 580 19.79 -4.94 18.69
CA ALA A 580 21.00 -5.68 18.98
C ALA A 580 22.13 -4.75 19.42
N LEU A 581 22.81 -5.14 20.50
CA LEU A 581 24.04 -4.54 20.97
C LEU A 581 25.22 -5.35 20.43
N LEU A 582 26.13 -4.68 19.75
CA LEU A 582 27.33 -5.22 19.11
C LEU A 582 28.55 -4.64 19.85
N PRO A 583 29.15 -5.39 20.80
CA PRO A 583 30.31 -4.90 21.53
C PRO A 583 31.51 -4.75 20.61
N LEU A 584 32.35 -3.73 20.83
CA LEU A 584 33.65 -3.65 20.15
C LEU A 584 34.57 -4.81 20.58
N HIS A 585 35.35 -5.33 19.64
CA HIS A 585 36.38 -6.33 19.94
C HIS A 585 37.38 -5.77 20.97
N PRO A 586 37.88 -6.55 21.95
CA PRO A 586 38.79 -6.07 22.98
C PRO A 586 40.01 -5.30 22.47
N ASP A 587 40.61 -5.74 21.36
CA ASP A 587 41.77 -5.06 20.75
C ASP A 587 41.40 -3.70 20.14
N VAL A 588 40.19 -3.57 19.60
CA VAL A 588 39.68 -2.29 19.08
C VAL A 588 39.34 -1.38 20.24
N ARG A 589 38.66 -1.90 21.27
CA ARG A 589 38.30 -1.19 22.50
C ARG A 589 39.55 -0.65 23.22
N ALA A 590 40.64 -1.40 23.25
CA ALA A 590 41.90 -0.95 23.85
C ALA A 590 42.51 0.28 23.14
N ARG A 591 42.16 0.51 21.87
CA ARG A 591 42.60 1.69 21.09
C ARG A 591 41.57 2.83 21.08
N PHE A 592 40.35 2.58 21.55
CA PHE A 592 39.25 3.54 21.51
C PHE A 592 39.52 4.71 22.45
N ASN A 593 39.66 5.92 21.88
CA ASN A 593 39.83 7.14 22.65
C ASN A 593 38.46 7.71 23.07
N ASN A 594 38.06 7.46 24.31
CA ASN A 594 36.77 7.91 24.84
C ASN A 594 36.62 9.44 24.89
N THR A 595 37.72 10.17 25.16
CA THR A 595 37.69 11.63 25.22
C THR A 595 37.40 12.22 23.85
N ALA A 596 38.11 11.75 22.81
CA ALA A 596 37.89 12.18 21.43
C ALA A 596 36.48 11.82 20.93
N ALA A 597 35.98 10.63 21.28
CA ALA A 597 34.61 10.22 20.96
C ALA A 597 33.57 11.19 21.54
N TRP A 598 33.73 11.59 22.81
CA TRP A 598 32.87 12.56 23.47
C TRP A 598 32.98 13.97 22.89
N GLU A 599 34.19 14.42 22.54
CA GLU A 599 34.40 15.71 21.87
C GLU A 599 33.64 15.75 20.54
N TYR A 600 33.75 14.69 19.73
CA TYR A 600 33.00 14.56 18.48
C TYR A 600 31.48 14.55 18.74
N ALA A 601 30.99 13.68 19.61
CA ALA A 601 29.57 13.53 19.91
C ALA A 601 28.94 14.85 20.39
N ARG A 602 29.62 15.58 21.29
CA ARG A 602 29.19 16.90 21.75
C ARG A 602 29.22 17.95 20.64
N SER A 603 30.22 17.89 19.76
CA SER A 603 30.32 18.83 18.64
C SER A 603 29.17 18.67 17.64
N MET A 604 28.61 17.47 17.53
CA MET A 604 27.52 17.15 16.60
C MET A 604 26.13 17.23 17.24
N SER A 605 26.02 17.15 18.57
CA SER A 605 24.75 17.24 19.29
C SER A 605 23.98 18.53 18.92
N GLY A 606 22.71 18.38 18.56
CA GLY A 606 21.81 19.44 18.12
C GLY A 606 21.92 19.83 16.64
N LYS A 607 22.84 19.22 15.87
CA LYS A 607 22.93 19.44 14.42
C LYS A 607 21.87 18.63 13.64
N PRO A 608 21.58 18.98 12.38
CA PRO A 608 20.57 18.30 11.58
C PRO A 608 20.93 16.85 11.23
N TYR A 609 19.89 16.05 10.97
CA TYR A 609 20.03 14.74 10.33
C TYR A 609 20.61 14.82 8.91
N GLY A 610 21.34 13.79 8.50
CA GLY A 610 22.02 13.70 7.19
C GLY A 610 21.10 13.43 6.00
N TYR A 611 20.06 14.22 5.78
CA TYR A 611 19.20 14.05 4.59
C TYR A 611 19.96 14.25 3.27
N HIS A 612 20.92 15.19 3.24
CA HIS A 612 21.72 15.52 2.05
C HIS A 612 22.60 14.38 1.55
N ASN A 613 23.02 13.45 2.44
CA ASN A 613 23.96 12.38 2.11
C ASN A 613 23.34 10.96 2.17
N MET A 614 22.15 10.80 2.74
CA MET A 614 21.50 9.49 2.90
C MET A 614 21.36 8.71 1.58
N ILE A 615 20.91 9.35 0.51
CA ILE A 615 20.62 8.67 -0.77
C ILE A 615 21.91 8.25 -1.50
N PHE A 616 23.00 9.00 -1.33
CA PHE A 616 24.24 8.74 -2.07
C PHE A 616 25.05 7.58 -1.49
N SER A 617 24.82 7.21 -0.22
CA SER A 617 25.51 6.09 0.45
C SER A 617 25.26 4.69 -0.12
N TRP A 618 24.39 4.55 -1.13
CA TRP A 618 24.07 3.28 -1.77
C TRP A 618 23.89 3.43 -3.29
N ILE A 619 24.36 4.56 -3.87
CA ILE A 619 24.34 4.85 -5.31
C ILE A 619 25.79 5.12 -5.76
N ASP A 620 26.61 4.08 -5.67
CA ASP A 620 28.06 4.22 -5.77
C ASP A 620 28.59 3.81 -7.16
N THR A 621 27.76 3.17 -7.96
CA THR A 621 28.17 2.59 -9.25
C THR A 621 27.36 3.17 -10.43
N ILE A 622 27.81 3.03 -11.67
CA ILE A 622 27.06 3.55 -12.84
C ILE A 622 25.77 2.74 -13.07
N ALA A 623 25.82 1.45 -12.77
CA ALA A 623 24.73 0.49 -12.87
C ALA A 623 24.82 -0.45 -11.67
N ASP A 624 23.74 -1.18 -11.33
CA ASP A 624 23.70 -2.15 -10.24
C ASP A 624 23.58 -1.55 -8.81
N ASN A 625 23.04 -0.33 -8.69
CA ASN A 625 22.70 0.24 -7.37
C ASN A 625 21.27 -0.05 -6.91
N TYR A 626 20.33 -0.20 -7.86
CA TYR A 626 18.90 -0.17 -7.55
C TYR A 626 18.24 -1.53 -7.77
N PRO A 627 17.27 -1.92 -6.92
CA PRO A 627 16.40 -3.05 -7.20
C PRO A 627 15.73 -2.92 -8.59
N PRO A 628 15.93 -3.87 -9.52
CA PRO A 628 15.26 -3.81 -10.83
C PRO A 628 13.75 -3.75 -10.65
N PRO A 629 12.99 -2.86 -11.33
CA PRO A 629 13.37 -2.17 -12.55
C PRO A 629 13.82 -0.71 -12.34
N LEU A 630 14.14 -0.28 -11.12
CA LEU A 630 14.67 1.06 -10.88
C LEU A 630 15.96 1.28 -11.69
N ASP A 631 16.06 2.44 -12.33
CA ASP A 631 17.25 2.92 -13.00
C ASP A 631 17.49 4.40 -12.71
N ALA A 632 18.67 4.91 -13.09
CA ALA A 632 19.04 6.31 -12.86
C ALA A 632 18.07 7.29 -13.55
N HIS A 633 17.45 6.94 -14.67
CA HIS A 633 16.48 7.82 -15.35
C HIS A 633 15.19 7.97 -14.56
N LEU A 634 14.71 6.90 -13.93
CA LEU A 634 13.56 6.96 -13.05
C LEU A 634 13.90 7.78 -11.80
N VAL A 635 15.07 7.58 -11.20
CA VAL A 635 15.53 8.35 -10.05
C VAL A 635 15.60 9.85 -10.38
N ILE A 636 16.20 10.24 -11.51
CA ILE A 636 16.22 11.63 -12.00
C ILE A 636 14.80 12.19 -12.16
N SER A 637 13.88 11.40 -12.71
CA SER A 637 12.51 11.85 -12.97
C SER A 637 11.72 12.04 -11.67
N VAL A 638 11.91 11.17 -10.68
CA VAL A 638 11.35 11.31 -9.33
C VAL A 638 11.97 12.51 -8.61
N MET A 639 13.30 12.66 -8.65
CA MET A 639 14.00 13.82 -8.07
C MET A 639 13.49 15.13 -8.69
N SER A 640 13.38 15.19 -10.02
CA SER A 640 12.88 16.37 -10.74
C SER A 640 11.45 16.72 -10.37
N MET A 641 10.59 15.71 -10.23
CA MET A 641 9.21 15.94 -9.79
C MET A 641 9.12 16.39 -8.34
N TRP A 642 9.86 15.74 -7.44
CA TRP A 642 9.83 16.07 -6.01
C TRP A 642 10.40 17.48 -5.76
N THR A 643 11.42 17.90 -6.52
CA THR A 643 11.94 19.28 -6.51
C THR A 643 10.90 20.32 -6.91
N ARG A 644 9.91 19.99 -7.75
CA ARG A 644 8.81 20.92 -8.07
C ARG A 644 7.67 20.87 -7.04
N VAL A 645 7.35 19.70 -6.49
CA VAL A 645 6.20 19.50 -5.58
C VAL A 645 6.52 19.95 -4.14
N GLN A 646 7.74 19.72 -3.67
CA GLN A 646 8.23 20.09 -2.34
C GLN A 646 9.64 20.71 -2.46
N PRO A 647 9.77 21.92 -3.04
CA PRO A 647 11.06 22.49 -3.41
C PRO A 647 12.01 22.69 -2.23
N THR A 648 11.48 23.05 -1.06
CA THR A 648 12.28 23.23 0.16
C THR A 648 12.82 21.92 0.73
N TYR A 649 12.04 20.84 0.66
CA TYR A 649 12.45 19.52 1.17
C TYR A 649 13.40 18.82 0.18
N ALA A 650 13.11 18.90 -1.12
CA ALA A 650 13.95 18.35 -2.17
C ALA A 650 15.32 19.03 -2.29
N ALA A 651 15.36 20.36 -2.11
CA ALA A 651 16.63 21.09 -2.09
C ALA A 651 17.55 20.57 -0.98
N ASN A 652 16.97 20.24 0.18
CA ASN A 652 17.69 19.68 1.33
C ASN A 652 18.07 18.19 1.18
N MET A 653 17.60 17.50 0.14
CA MET A 653 17.89 16.07 -0.05
C MET A 653 18.99 15.80 -1.08
N TRP A 654 19.13 16.64 -2.11
CA TRP A 654 20.12 16.36 -3.18
C TRP A 654 20.71 17.57 -3.89
N ASN A 655 20.07 18.75 -3.90
CA ASN A 655 20.56 19.86 -4.73
C ASN A 655 21.96 20.32 -4.29
N GLU A 656 22.16 20.57 -2.99
CA GLU A 656 23.48 20.98 -2.49
C GLU A 656 24.51 19.87 -2.65
N ALA A 657 24.14 18.62 -2.40
CA ALA A 657 25.01 17.46 -2.53
C ALA A 657 25.48 17.23 -3.98
N LEU A 658 24.59 17.41 -4.95
CA LEU A 658 24.92 17.35 -6.39
C LEU A 658 25.79 18.55 -6.82
N ASN A 659 25.52 19.74 -6.30
CA ASN A 659 26.36 20.92 -6.54
C ASN A 659 27.80 20.69 -6.04
N LYS A 660 27.96 20.13 -4.83
CA LYS A 660 29.29 19.79 -4.29
C LYS A 660 30.03 18.80 -5.16
N ARG A 661 29.38 17.73 -5.62
CA ARG A 661 29.93 16.74 -6.58
C ARG A 661 30.35 17.41 -7.90
N LEU A 662 29.56 18.37 -8.38
CA LEU A 662 29.85 19.11 -9.60
C LEU A 662 30.87 20.25 -9.40
N GLY A 663 31.22 20.60 -8.17
CA GLY A 663 32.02 21.78 -7.86
C GLY A 663 31.34 23.09 -8.25
N THR A 664 30.02 23.17 -8.08
CA THR A 664 29.19 24.37 -8.29
C THR A 664 28.48 24.77 -7.00
N GLU A 665 27.83 25.93 -7.00
CA GLU A 665 27.06 26.45 -5.87
C GLU A 665 25.72 27.00 -6.37
N ASP A 666 24.67 26.86 -5.57
CA ASP A 666 23.33 27.45 -5.77
C ASP A 666 22.63 27.13 -7.10
N LEU A 667 23.07 26.08 -7.82
CA LEU A 667 22.30 25.59 -8.96
C LEU A 667 21.11 24.78 -8.46
N ASP A 668 19.94 25.05 -9.00
CA ASP A 668 18.82 24.11 -8.88
C ASP A 668 19.11 22.85 -9.71
N LEU A 669 18.29 21.81 -9.54
CA LEU A 669 18.48 20.55 -10.27
C LEU A 669 18.54 20.75 -11.79
N TYR A 670 17.85 21.75 -12.34
CA TYR A 670 17.90 22.08 -13.77
C TYR A 670 19.25 22.67 -14.18
N GLY A 671 19.77 23.63 -13.41
CA GLY A 671 21.10 24.19 -13.59
C GLY A 671 22.18 23.13 -13.49
N ILE A 672 22.03 22.17 -12.56
CA ILE A 672 22.92 21.01 -12.41
C ILE A 672 22.88 20.16 -13.68
N LEU A 673 21.70 19.74 -14.15
CA LEU A 673 21.57 18.92 -15.36
C LEU A 673 22.12 19.63 -16.60
N ALA A 674 21.89 20.93 -16.74
CA ALA A 674 22.42 21.73 -17.84
C ALA A 674 23.95 21.83 -17.79
N GLU A 675 24.53 22.02 -16.60
CA GLU A 675 25.97 22.12 -16.39
C GLU A 675 26.67 20.78 -16.59
N VAL A 676 26.07 19.67 -16.13
CA VAL A 676 26.50 18.29 -16.41
C VAL A 676 26.58 18.05 -17.92
N GLY A 677 25.51 18.39 -18.63
CA GLY A 677 25.47 18.32 -20.10
C GLY A 677 26.52 19.20 -20.78
N ARG A 678 26.74 20.43 -20.28
CA ARG A 678 27.78 21.34 -20.78
C ARG A 678 29.20 20.78 -20.60
N ARG A 679 29.44 20.04 -19.51
CA ARG A 679 30.71 19.39 -19.22
C ARG A 679 30.88 18.04 -19.92
N GLY A 680 29.82 17.52 -20.56
CA GLY A 680 29.84 16.21 -21.21
C GLY A 680 29.96 15.05 -20.23
N ILE A 681 29.55 15.25 -18.98
CA ILE A 681 29.51 14.22 -17.93
C ILE A 681 28.13 13.55 -17.99
N ALA A 682 28.05 12.25 -17.77
CA ALA A 682 26.77 11.57 -17.65
C ALA A 682 26.20 11.72 -16.22
N PHE A 683 24.88 11.80 -16.04
CA PHE A 683 24.32 12.09 -14.71
C PHE A 683 24.55 10.94 -13.72
N ASP A 684 24.48 9.70 -14.17
CA ASP A 684 24.89 8.51 -13.43
C ASP A 684 26.35 8.59 -12.96
N GLU A 685 27.28 9.05 -13.82
CA GLU A 685 28.68 9.30 -13.45
C GLU A 685 28.82 10.40 -12.37
N LEU A 686 27.94 11.41 -12.36
CA LEU A 686 27.93 12.41 -11.28
C LEU A 686 27.53 11.76 -9.95
N LEU A 687 26.55 10.85 -9.95
CA LEU A 687 26.06 10.20 -8.74
C LEU A 687 27.15 9.34 -8.07
N THR A 688 28.04 8.71 -8.84
CA THR A 688 29.14 7.88 -8.32
C THR A 688 30.29 8.69 -7.69
N THR A 689 30.20 10.02 -7.63
CA THR A 689 31.21 10.81 -6.95
C THR A 689 31.05 10.66 -5.44
N PRO A 690 32.06 10.15 -4.71
CA PRO A 690 31.90 9.88 -3.28
C PRO A 690 31.60 11.13 -2.46
N GLU A 691 30.65 11.01 -1.55
CA GLU A 691 30.41 11.99 -0.50
C GLU A 691 31.70 12.18 0.33
N GLN A 692 31.98 13.41 0.76
CA GLN A 692 33.13 13.69 1.61
C GLN A 692 32.66 14.06 3.02
N ASP A 693 33.25 13.43 4.04
CA ASP A 693 32.88 13.64 5.45
C ASP A 693 33.07 15.10 5.94
N GLU A 694 33.90 15.87 5.23
CA GLU A 694 34.17 17.28 5.51
C GLU A 694 33.15 18.24 4.87
N TRP A 695 32.26 17.76 3.99
CA TRP A 695 31.25 18.61 3.38
C TRP A 695 30.28 19.16 4.44
N ILE A 696 29.97 20.45 4.29
CA ILE A 696 29.06 21.20 5.15
C ILE A 696 27.98 21.81 4.26
N TYR A 697 26.73 21.62 4.65
CA TYR A 697 25.54 22.07 3.93
C TYR A 697 25.02 23.39 4.53
N SER A 698 24.05 24.03 3.87
CA SER A 698 23.50 25.32 4.29
C SER A 698 22.85 25.28 5.67
N ASP A 699 22.30 24.13 6.07
CA ASP A 699 21.73 23.85 7.40
C ASP A 699 22.78 23.40 8.44
N GLY A 700 24.02 23.21 8.01
CA GLY A 700 25.17 22.91 8.84
C GLY A 700 25.84 21.58 8.51
N LYS A 701 26.62 21.07 9.47
CA LYS A 701 27.24 19.75 9.36
C LYS A 701 26.22 18.70 9.77
N SER A 702 25.96 17.72 8.91
CA SER A 702 24.93 16.69 9.13
C SER A 702 25.46 15.31 8.76
N THR A 703 24.95 14.27 9.42
CA THR A 703 25.37 12.87 9.20
C THR A 703 24.16 11.95 9.40
N THR A 704 24.05 10.88 8.62
CA THR A 704 23.09 9.80 8.88
C THR A 704 23.37 9.08 10.20
N CYS A 705 22.44 8.23 10.64
CA CYS A 705 22.57 7.44 11.88
C CYS A 705 23.90 6.68 11.94
N VAL A 706 24.31 6.03 10.86
CA VAL A 706 25.52 5.21 10.81
C VAL A 706 26.79 6.04 10.59
N ALA A 707 26.73 7.05 9.72
CA ALA A 707 27.86 7.94 9.47
C ALA A 707 28.26 8.72 10.73
N PHE A 708 27.30 9.10 11.58
CA PHE A 708 27.57 9.69 12.90
C PHE A 708 28.48 8.80 13.75
N ILE A 709 28.15 7.51 13.84
CA ILE A 709 28.89 6.55 14.67
C ILE A 709 30.28 6.27 14.09
N LEU A 710 30.36 6.06 12.78
CA LEU A 710 31.62 5.74 12.12
C LEU A 710 32.57 6.96 12.07
N ALA A 711 32.06 8.18 11.95
CA ALA A 711 32.87 9.40 12.09
C ALA A 711 33.40 9.51 13.52
N MET A 712 32.59 9.21 14.53
CA MET A 712 33.05 9.12 15.91
C MET A 712 34.14 8.04 16.07
N TYR A 713 34.01 6.89 15.40
CA TYR A 713 35.05 5.85 15.39
C TYR A 713 36.35 6.32 14.72
N LYS A 714 36.27 7.15 13.66
CA LYS A 714 37.45 7.81 13.05
C LYS A 714 38.17 8.68 14.08
N GLU A 715 37.45 9.55 14.77
CA GLU A 715 38.01 10.43 15.81
C GLU A 715 38.54 9.65 17.03
N ALA A 716 37.85 8.56 17.39
CA ALA A 716 38.25 7.68 18.49
C ALA A 716 39.42 6.75 18.14
N GLY A 717 39.94 6.78 16.91
CA GLY A 717 41.11 6.01 16.48
C GLY A 717 40.86 4.55 16.12
N VAL A 718 39.60 4.14 15.91
CA VAL A 718 39.22 2.75 15.60
C VAL A 718 39.84 2.28 14.28
N PHE A 719 39.81 3.12 13.25
CA PHE A 719 40.33 2.82 11.91
C PHE A 719 41.86 2.98 11.78
N GLY A 720 42.52 3.54 12.78
CA GLY A 720 43.98 3.69 12.79
C GLY A 720 44.52 4.39 11.52
N PRO A 721 45.54 3.84 10.84
CA PRO A 721 46.22 4.51 9.73
C PRO A 721 45.35 4.80 8.49
N ILE A 722 44.27 4.04 8.28
CA ILE A 722 43.40 4.20 7.10
C ILE A 722 42.25 5.19 7.34
N SER A 723 42.15 5.79 8.54
CA SER A 723 41.07 6.70 8.92
C SER A 723 40.87 7.84 7.90
N SER A 724 41.95 8.43 7.41
CA SER A 724 41.92 9.54 6.43
C SER A 724 41.53 9.12 5.01
N SER A 725 41.43 7.81 4.75
CA SER A 725 41.13 7.25 3.43
C SER A 725 39.78 6.56 3.40
N ILE A 726 38.95 6.74 4.43
CA ILE A 726 37.59 6.21 4.53
C ILE A 726 36.65 7.40 4.58
N GLN A 727 35.69 7.45 3.67
CA GLN A 727 34.55 8.36 3.74
C GLN A 727 33.39 7.60 4.40
N VAL A 728 33.09 7.92 5.66
CA VAL A 728 32.06 7.16 6.40
C VAL A 728 30.64 7.52 6.00
N THR A 729 30.49 8.63 5.28
CA THR A 729 29.25 9.03 4.63
C THR A 729 28.82 8.09 3.50
N GLU A 730 29.74 7.29 2.98
CA GLU A 730 29.49 6.25 1.96
C GLU A 730 29.06 4.91 2.58
N PHE A 731 28.91 4.81 3.90
CA PHE A 731 28.58 3.54 4.55
C PHE A 731 27.07 3.41 4.75
N THR A 732 26.51 2.29 4.33
CA THR A 732 25.19 1.86 4.79
C THR A 732 25.27 1.21 6.17
N ILE A 733 24.12 0.98 6.80
CA ILE A 733 24.03 0.21 8.05
C ILE A 733 24.61 -1.19 7.88
N ARG A 734 24.43 -1.80 6.70
CA ARG A 734 25.00 -3.10 6.35
C ARG A 734 26.51 -3.09 6.42
N ASP A 735 27.14 -2.12 5.76
CA ASP A 735 28.59 -2.04 5.72
C ASP A 735 29.17 -1.86 7.12
N ALA A 736 28.51 -1.06 7.96
CA ALA A 736 28.94 -0.82 9.33
C ALA A 736 28.95 -2.09 10.19
N TYR A 737 27.87 -2.89 10.21
CA TYR A 737 27.86 -4.12 11.03
C TYR A 737 28.72 -5.24 10.42
N MET A 738 29.08 -5.15 9.14
CA MET A 738 29.99 -6.08 8.46
C MET A 738 31.46 -5.84 8.83
N LEU A 739 31.82 -4.64 9.30
CA LEU A 739 33.17 -4.31 9.74
C LEU A 739 33.66 -5.29 10.80
N LYS A 740 34.87 -5.81 10.60
CA LYS A 740 35.51 -6.79 11.48
C LYS A 740 36.14 -6.12 12.71
N ILE A 741 35.33 -5.35 13.44
CA ILE A 741 35.72 -4.56 14.61
C ILE A 741 34.94 -4.94 15.87
N PHE A 742 33.95 -5.84 15.74
CA PHE A 742 33.08 -6.26 16.82
C PHE A 742 33.50 -7.59 17.45
N GLU A 743 32.99 -7.85 18.65
CA GLU A 743 33.15 -9.12 19.33
C GLU A 743 32.28 -10.21 18.69
N ASN A 744 32.88 -11.34 18.33
CA ASN A 744 32.17 -12.52 17.82
C ASN A 744 32.41 -13.78 18.67
N ASN A 745 33.27 -13.70 19.69
CA ASN A 745 33.45 -14.77 20.65
C ASN A 745 32.38 -14.70 21.74
N GLN A 746 31.44 -15.63 21.69
CA GLN A 746 30.34 -15.74 22.64
C GLN A 746 30.79 -15.82 24.11
N THR A 747 31.98 -16.34 24.40
CA THR A 747 32.47 -16.42 25.80
C THR A 747 32.89 -15.07 26.37
N ARG A 748 33.05 -14.04 25.53
CA ARG A 748 33.43 -12.67 25.93
C ARG A 748 32.25 -11.70 25.92
N LEU A 749 31.08 -12.13 25.42
CA LEU A 749 29.86 -11.34 25.50
C LEU A 749 29.39 -11.22 26.97
N PRO A 750 28.66 -10.15 27.34
CA PRO A 750 28.13 -9.97 28.69
C PRO A 750 27.32 -11.17 29.17
N ALA A 751 27.35 -11.49 30.48
CA ALA A 751 26.69 -12.70 31.00
C ALA A 751 25.15 -12.70 30.84
N TRP A 752 24.54 -11.52 30.72
CA TRP A 752 23.11 -11.36 30.43
C TRP A 752 22.78 -11.57 28.94
N CYS A 753 23.78 -11.58 28.06
CA CYS A 753 23.63 -11.88 26.65
C CYS A 753 23.47 -13.39 26.43
N LYS A 754 22.26 -13.90 26.68
CA LYS A 754 21.94 -15.33 26.60
C LYS A 754 21.49 -15.72 25.19
N ASN A 755 22.43 -16.10 24.34
CA ASN A 755 22.12 -16.84 23.11
C ASN A 755 21.83 -18.30 23.49
N LYS A 756 20.62 -18.60 23.95
CA LYS A 756 20.21 -19.92 24.48
C LYS A 756 20.54 -21.09 23.56
N ASP A 757 20.64 -20.85 22.25
CA ASP A 757 20.93 -21.87 21.23
C ASP A 757 22.26 -21.61 20.48
N GLY A 758 23.05 -20.61 20.89
CA GLY A 758 24.31 -20.25 20.22
C GLY A 758 24.16 -19.71 18.79
N LEU A 759 22.92 -19.44 18.32
CA LEU A 759 22.64 -19.03 16.94
C LEU A 759 23.16 -17.63 16.57
N LEU A 760 23.27 -16.70 17.52
CA LEU A 760 23.74 -15.34 17.27
C LEU A 760 25.16 -15.14 17.82
N SER A 761 25.97 -14.37 17.09
CA SER A 761 27.31 -13.95 17.50
C SER A 761 27.32 -12.62 18.26
N PHE A 762 26.14 -12.04 18.52
CA PHE A 762 25.94 -10.74 19.16
C PHE A 762 24.74 -10.77 20.13
N CYS A 763 24.46 -9.65 20.78
CA CYS A 763 23.48 -9.56 21.86
C CYS A 763 22.18 -8.89 21.43
N GLN A 764 21.12 -9.65 21.17
CA GLN A 764 19.81 -9.06 20.91
C GLN A 764 19.07 -8.75 22.21
N ILE A 765 18.99 -7.46 22.56
CA ILE A 765 18.51 -6.95 23.84
C ILE A 765 17.01 -6.64 23.87
N LEU A 766 16.39 -6.39 22.71
CA LEU A 766 14.96 -6.15 22.57
C LEU A 766 14.40 -6.78 21.28
N GLY A 767 13.13 -7.16 21.30
CA GLY A 767 12.33 -7.44 20.11
C GLY A 767 11.75 -8.85 20.04
N GLU A 768 10.55 -8.95 19.48
CA GLU A 768 9.79 -10.18 19.30
C GLU A 768 10.42 -11.14 18.27
N TYR A 769 11.11 -10.61 17.28
CA TYR A 769 11.70 -11.36 16.17
C TYR A 769 13.22 -11.35 16.25
N GLN A 770 13.83 -12.44 15.82
CA GLN A 770 15.27 -12.59 15.76
C GLN A 770 15.83 -11.65 14.71
N LEU A 771 16.70 -10.74 15.14
CA LEU A 771 17.40 -9.85 14.23
C LEU A 771 18.51 -10.65 13.56
N GLU A 772 18.54 -10.59 12.23
CA GLU A 772 19.61 -11.15 11.43
C GLU A 772 20.52 -10.01 10.98
N LEU A 773 21.84 -10.21 11.02
CA LEU A 773 22.83 -9.26 10.50
C LEU A 773 23.74 -10.01 9.52
N PRO A 774 23.32 -10.19 8.26
CA PRO A 774 24.04 -11.00 7.28
C PRO A 774 25.45 -10.48 7.01
N GLY A 775 26.47 -11.31 7.21
CA GLY A 775 27.87 -10.89 7.06
C GLY A 775 28.41 -10.10 8.26
N TYR A 776 27.73 -10.12 9.41
CA TYR A 776 28.22 -9.53 10.65
C TYR A 776 29.69 -9.86 10.92
N ASN A 777 30.49 -8.82 11.18
CA ASN A 777 31.89 -8.92 11.61
C ASN A 777 32.77 -9.75 10.65
N SER A 778 32.61 -9.57 9.33
CA SER A 778 33.25 -10.41 8.30
C SER A 778 34.29 -9.70 7.44
N VAL A 779 34.26 -8.36 7.34
CA VAL A 779 35.10 -7.59 6.41
C VAL A 779 36.13 -6.76 7.16
N GLU A 780 37.41 -6.96 6.86
CA GLU A 780 38.49 -6.13 7.41
C GLU A 780 38.41 -4.70 6.83
N PRO A 781 38.46 -3.64 7.66
CA PRO A 781 38.53 -2.27 7.17
C PRO A 781 39.73 -2.06 6.23
N TYR A 782 39.51 -1.40 5.09
CA TYR A 782 40.57 -1.07 4.15
C TYR A 782 40.31 0.31 3.49
N ALA A 783 41.31 0.89 2.82
CA ALA A 783 41.22 2.24 2.24
C ALA A 783 40.22 2.32 1.07
N ASN A 784 39.46 3.42 0.98
CA ASN A 784 38.44 3.68 -0.04
C ASN A 784 37.33 2.61 -0.07
N MET A 785 37.02 2.02 1.09
CA MET A 785 35.92 1.07 1.22
C MET A 785 34.58 1.78 1.02
N ASN A 786 33.64 1.09 0.36
CA ASN A 786 32.28 1.53 0.05
C ASN A 786 32.11 2.61 -1.02
N GLU A 787 33.18 3.16 -1.60
CA GLU A 787 33.03 4.24 -2.60
C GLU A 787 32.54 3.74 -3.99
N ASN A 788 32.39 2.43 -4.21
CA ASN A 788 32.05 1.85 -5.52
C ASN A 788 31.26 0.53 -5.37
N CYS A 789 30.24 0.49 -4.50
CA CYS A 789 29.53 -0.73 -4.14
C CYS A 789 28.12 -0.91 -4.73
N PRO A 790 27.87 -2.04 -5.42
CA PRO A 790 26.53 -2.36 -5.87
C PRO A 790 25.65 -2.79 -4.68
N SER A 791 24.37 -2.48 -4.77
CA SER A 791 23.36 -2.77 -3.74
C SER A 791 22.18 -3.58 -4.30
N LEU A 792 22.45 -4.51 -5.23
CA LEU A 792 21.39 -5.29 -5.90
C LEU A 792 20.78 -6.39 -5.01
N PRO A 793 19.45 -6.36 -4.76
CA PRO A 793 18.75 -7.50 -4.17
C PRO A 793 18.66 -8.69 -5.15
N PRO A 794 18.38 -9.91 -4.64
CA PRO A 794 18.22 -10.25 -3.23
C PRO A 794 19.53 -10.70 -2.56
N SER A 795 20.61 -10.94 -3.32
CA SER A 795 21.89 -11.45 -2.79
C SER A 795 22.76 -10.35 -2.19
N TYR A 796 22.64 -9.12 -2.71
CA TYR A 796 23.48 -7.99 -2.35
C TYR A 796 24.97 -8.35 -2.42
N ASP A 797 25.35 -9.02 -3.50
CA ASP A 797 26.70 -9.53 -3.70
C ASP A 797 27.71 -8.39 -3.64
N ARG A 798 28.70 -8.52 -2.74
CA ARG A 798 29.75 -7.53 -2.56
C ARG A 798 31.00 -7.94 -3.35
N PRO A 799 31.38 -7.23 -4.43
CA PRO A 799 32.60 -7.50 -5.17
C PRO A 799 33.84 -7.30 -4.30
N GLY A 800 34.96 -7.94 -4.64
CA GLY A 800 36.20 -7.70 -3.90
C GLY A 800 36.73 -6.28 -4.11
N ARG A 801 37.01 -5.56 -3.02
CA ARG A 801 37.48 -4.16 -2.96
C ARG A 801 36.41 -3.09 -3.26
N CYS A 802 35.14 -3.50 -3.28
CA CYS A 802 34.24 -3.07 -2.20
C CYS A 802 34.68 -3.68 -0.88
#